data_AF-A0A0P9GK99-F1
#
_entry.id   AF-A0A0P9GK99-F1
#
_cell.length_a   1.000
_cell.length_b   1.000
_cell.length_c   1.000
_cell.angle_alpha   90.00
_cell.angle_beta   90.00
_cell.angle_gamma   90.00
#
_symmetry.space_group_name_H-M   'P 1'
#
loop_
_entity.id
_entity.type
_entity.pdbx_description
1 polymer ?
#
loop_
_entity_poly.entity_id
_entity_poly.type
_entity_poly.pdbx_seq_one_letter_code
_entity_poly.pdbx_strand_id
1 'polypeptide(L)'
;MQAPVFKASLIASSILLLTACGSDDKPNKAPTISSNIASAYPERGDVAIAITLSDTDGSIKSSNVVQSSGPTVEFTYANGNLSFTAPEVTSDSAVGFTVTASDNDGAQSTLNISTTITDVNRAPIADASQVQVEFNQAREFDLGISDPDGDTVQVAIKTAPQQGELTLLENNVFSYTPSLNSAEDQEFEITLSDGDLETSQLVSIKLVDTSAPVIVTKTPESNARLVAVDSNITISFDDVLDATSVTTNSDAQCSGSIQLSNDNFSTCVALDVSSATTDATPTVLTLNPAQSLSASTDYVIKITGDVANFHGTSLVEQSFTFKTENSDLLISEVSSSKWWDDNRWVEVYNGTASPVSLADYQIVAESINYTDWSDTGVRAFALSDKTLAPGEFIVLQAKHGNGYWQQSVAESNQLMLISDESNIHPEWYYSGGFVELQTVSGTTVDFVSFGENTYLPTDASQWQAGNNAAPMEENLGMSVVRAALDSDTNSAQDWQVSYYMTPGGQNNVTCNTDDDNDGIPDCAEQEGATFAGLPLYEWGARAGVRDIFIEVDYMESNDPGIQLHRQALDSVKAAFAAQNIAMHFDAGDLYHQAEGISPADYDLGGGNQVDFYAQTNFAGSAEAPSILDHKVKNFDIKRRPIFHYMLMANSQEEDGSAGSSGLAEINGNDFIISMGNWGFSLETEVGRNIVYNMQAGTIMHELGHNLGLRHGGNNNTNNKPNHHSVMNYLYQLSGLSTIGESEGDRYHRRFFSGNNNCFPEDAQLIDGFTSAPEDFKISYSHGVNGTINEAQIDESLGLVNANSVAVDFDCNGNSSDVLTNYDLNFDGQLSAELNDFNEWDNLVLNFTRYWSGANGGATVSSNEQQKPQNVMDSDLQEVIVEQAPSKELLKMISTAGK
;
A
#
# COMPACT_ATOMS: atom_id res chain seq x y z
N MET A 1 14.94 -34.11 -81.32
CA MET A 1 13.94 -34.56 -82.32
C MET A 1 13.35 -33.33 -83.01
N GLN A 2 12.34 -33.48 -83.87
CA GLN A 2 11.66 -32.45 -84.69
C GLN A 2 11.43 -31.10 -83.95
N ALA A 3 11.51 -29.88 -84.55
CA ALA A 3 10.99 -29.34 -85.84
C ALA A 3 9.43 -29.25 -85.87
N PRO A 4 8.72 -28.45 -86.70
CA PRO A 4 9.10 -27.61 -87.88
C PRO A 4 8.45 -26.17 -87.84
N VAL A 5 8.23 -25.28 -88.85
CA VAL A 5 8.90 -24.78 -90.10
C VAL A 5 8.21 -23.48 -90.64
N PHE A 6 8.94 -22.35 -90.77
CA PHE A 6 8.71 -21.23 -91.76
C PHE A 6 7.40 -20.38 -91.68
N LYS A 7 7.12 -19.33 -92.49
CA LYS A 7 7.68 -18.87 -93.80
C LYS A 7 7.59 -17.35 -94.03
N ALA A 8 8.46 -16.82 -94.90
CA ALA A 8 8.49 -15.42 -95.35
C ALA A 8 8.14 -15.28 -96.86
N SER A 9 7.90 -14.06 -97.33
CA SER A 9 8.26 -13.66 -98.71
C SER A 9 8.37 -12.13 -98.88
N LEU A 10 9.18 -11.71 -99.85
CA LEU A 10 9.39 -10.32 -100.26
C LEU A 10 9.72 -10.32 -101.76
N ILE A 11 8.95 -9.60 -102.58
CA ILE A 11 9.16 -9.48 -104.03
C ILE A 11 8.88 -8.04 -104.45
N ALA A 12 9.73 -7.49 -105.32
CA ALA A 12 9.56 -6.19 -105.95
C ALA A 12 9.43 -6.34 -107.47
N SER A 13 8.72 -5.42 -108.12
CA SER A 13 8.93 -5.03 -109.53
C SER A 13 8.25 -3.70 -109.83
N SER A 14 8.87 -2.90 -110.68
CA SER A 14 8.40 -1.60 -111.14
C SER A 14 7.66 -1.70 -112.49
N ILE A 15 6.78 -0.74 -112.76
CA ILE A 15 6.28 -0.39 -114.10
C ILE A 15 5.99 1.12 -114.13
N LEU A 16 6.11 1.73 -115.30
CA LEU A 16 6.09 3.17 -115.54
C LEU A 16 5.08 3.48 -116.67
N LEU A 17 4.23 4.51 -116.52
CA LEU A 17 3.64 5.24 -117.65
C LEU A 17 2.96 6.56 -117.25
N LEU A 18 2.85 7.46 -118.23
CA LEU A 18 2.41 8.88 -118.19
C LEU A 18 0.91 8.98 -118.62
N THR A 19 0.13 10.07 -118.51
CA THR A 19 0.28 11.46 -118.00
C THR A 19 -1.11 12.11 -117.86
N ALA A 20 -1.33 13.02 -116.91
CA ALA A 20 -2.23 14.19 -117.02
C ALA A 20 -1.88 15.25 -115.93
N CYS A 21 -2.15 16.53 -116.16
CA CYS A 21 -1.68 17.65 -115.31
C CYS A 21 -2.46 17.83 -113.99
N GLY A 22 -1.77 18.27 -112.92
CA GLY A 22 -2.41 18.91 -111.76
C GLY A 22 -1.57 18.97 -110.49
N SER A 23 -0.86 20.09 -110.27
CA SER A 23 -0.15 20.54 -109.03
C SER A 23 0.91 19.62 -108.40
N ASP A 24 2.03 20.21 -107.99
CA ASP A 24 3.06 19.56 -107.17
C ASP A 24 2.66 19.53 -105.70
N ASP A 25 2.61 18.34 -105.10
CA ASP A 25 2.61 18.11 -103.64
C ASP A 25 3.50 16.91 -103.33
N LYS A 26 4.36 17.04 -102.31
CA LYS A 26 5.08 15.89 -101.73
C LYS A 26 4.33 15.42 -100.47
N PRO A 27 4.12 14.10 -100.28
CA PRO A 27 3.56 13.61 -99.01
C PRO A 27 4.61 13.76 -97.90
N ASN A 28 4.28 14.59 -96.91
CA ASN A 28 5.08 14.83 -95.71
C ASN A 28 5.32 13.53 -94.90
N LYS A 29 6.44 13.45 -94.17
CA LYS A 29 6.75 12.37 -93.23
C LYS A 29 6.94 12.94 -91.83
N ALA A 30 6.31 12.28 -90.85
CA ALA A 30 6.51 12.60 -89.44
C ALA A 30 7.98 12.48 -89.02
N PRO A 31 8.42 13.25 -88.00
CA PRO A 31 9.76 13.15 -87.45
C PRO A 31 10.12 11.75 -86.93
N THR A 32 11.42 11.56 -86.70
CA THR A 32 11.97 10.44 -85.95
C THR A 32 12.50 10.93 -84.61
N ILE A 33 12.28 10.14 -83.55
CA ILE A 33 12.68 10.43 -82.18
C ILE A 33 13.54 9.29 -81.67
N SER A 34 14.65 9.60 -81.02
CA SER A 34 15.46 8.65 -80.24
C SER A 34 15.97 9.30 -78.95
N SER A 35 16.35 8.48 -77.97
CA SER A 35 16.93 8.93 -76.70
C SER A 35 18.15 8.10 -76.33
N ASN A 36 18.96 8.61 -75.39
CA ASN A 36 20.08 7.89 -74.76
C ASN A 36 19.76 7.45 -73.31
N ILE A 37 18.49 7.36 -72.92
CA ILE A 37 18.06 7.09 -71.55
C ILE A 37 18.72 5.82 -70.99
N ALA A 38 19.30 5.89 -69.79
CA ALA A 38 19.83 4.71 -69.11
C ALA A 38 18.67 3.84 -68.59
N SER A 39 18.95 2.57 -68.30
CA SER A 39 17.95 1.67 -67.70
C SER A 39 17.63 2.00 -66.25
N ALA A 40 18.59 2.59 -65.53
CA ALA A 40 18.47 2.96 -64.12
C ALA A 40 19.34 4.18 -63.77
N TYR A 41 18.91 4.92 -62.75
CA TYR A 41 19.68 5.95 -62.04
C TYR A 41 19.41 5.82 -60.53
N PRO A 42 20.38 6.08 -59.64
CA PRO A 42 20.10 6.19 -58.20
C PRO A 42 19.20 7.39 -57.93
N GLU A 43 18.34 7.26 -56.92
CA GLU A 43 17.63 8.40 -56.34
C GLU A 43 18.58 9.49 -55.80
N ARG A 44 18.03 10.71 -55.59
CA ARG A 44 18.77 11.94 -55.24
C ARG A 44 19.85 12.38 -56.26
N GLY A 45 20.15 11.58 -57.29
CA GLY A 45 21.13 11.87 -58.33
C GLY A 45 20.58 12.67 -59.52
N ASP A 46 21.44 13.48 -60.16
CA ASP A 46 21.05 14.26 -61.35
C ASP A 46 20.92 13.39 -62.61
N VAL A 47 19.74 13.43 -63.23
CA VAL A 47 19.42 12.71 -64.47
C VAL A 47 19.44 13.67 -65.66
N ALA A 48 20.14 13.28 -66.72
CA ALA A 48 20.19 14.01 -68.00
C ALA A 48 20.04 13.06 -69.19
N ILE A 49 19.05 13.33 -70.05
CA ILE A 49 18.63 12.49 -71.17
C ILE A 49 18.58 13.35 -72.44
N ALA A 50 19.46 13.05 -73.39
CA ALA A 50 19.47 13.65 -74.71
C ALA A 50 18.42 12.99 -75.62
N ILE A 51 17.45 13.79 -76.06
CA ILE A 51 16.43 13.46 -77.05
C ILE A 51 16.89 13.98 -78.41
N THR A 52 17.16 13.08 -79.35
CA THR A 52 17.51 13.44 -80.73
C THR A 52 16.26 13.38 -81.60
N LEU A 53 16.03 14.46 -82.35
CA LEU A 53 14.91 14.61 -83.28
C LEU A 53 15.45 14.80 -84.69
N SER A 54 14.94 14.06 -85.69
CA SER A 54 15.31 14.30 -87.08
C SER A 54 14.16 14.08 -88.06
N ASP A 55 14.11 14.94 -89.08
CA ASP A 55 13.15 14.94 -90.17
C ASP A 55 13.93 14.77 -91.49
N THR A 56 13.36 14.07 -92.47
CA THR A 56 14.02 13.74 -93.75
C THR A 56 13.55 14.59 -94.94
N ASP A 57 12.53 15.41 -94.77
CA ASP A 57 11.91 16.20 -95.84
C ASP A 57 11.46 17.60 -95.40
N GLY A 58 11.25 17.83 -94.10
CA GLY A 58 10.98 19.12 -93.48
C GLY A 58 11.98 19.50 -92.39
N SER A 59 11.46 20.09 -91.31
CA SER A 59 12.18 20.58 -90.14
C SER A 59 11.27 20.57 -88.91
N ILE A 60 11.85 20.32 -87.72
CA ILE A 60 11.09 20.23 -86.47
C ILE A 60 10.54 21.62 -86.09
N LYS A 61 9.20 21.71 -86.00
CA LYS A 61 8.45 22.92 -85.63
C LYS A 61 8.25 23.03 -84.13
N SER A 62 8.03 21.90 -83.47
CA SER A 62 7.77 21.83 -82.03
C SER A 62 8.07 20.44 -81.48
N SER A 63 8.51 20.38 -80.24
CA SER A 63 8.72 19.16 -79.46
C SER A 63 8.25 19.40 -78.03
N ASN A 64 7.58 18.42 -77.44
CA ASN A 64 7.09 18.45 -76.07
C ASN A 64 7.38 17.14 -75.35
N VAL A 65 7.58 17.21 -74.03
CA VAL A 65 7.73 16.06 -73.14
C VAL A 65 6.66 16.15 -72.07
N VAL A 66 6.02 15.03 -71.77
CA VAL A 66 5.05 14.90 -70.66
C VAL A 66 5.44 13.65 -69.86
N GLN A 67 5.46 13.73 -68.54
CA GLN A 67 5.62 12.54 -67.72
C GLN A 67 4.39 11.64 -67.89
N SER A 68 4.60 10.35 -68.15
CA SER A 68 3.56 9.36 -68.45
C SER A 68 3.32 8.35 -67.33
N SER A 69 4.29 8.17 -66.43
CA SER A 69 4.21 7.21 -65.31
C SER A 69 5.30 7.46 -64.24
N GLY A 70 5.13 6.82 -63.08
CA GLY A 70 6.08 6.87 -61.96
C GLY A 70 5.82 8.00 -60.96
N PRO A 71 6.65 8.13 -59.91
CA PRO A 71 6.62 9.26 -58.98
C PRO A 71 6.81 10.59 -59.72
N THR A 72 6.05 11.62 -59.35
CA THR A 72 6.08 12.93 -60.00
C THR A 72 7.46 13.56 -59.91
N VAL A 73 8.03 14.01 -61.04
CA VAL A 73 9.31 14.72 -61.08
C VAL A 73 9.16 16.11 -61.70
N GLU A 74 9.77 17.13 -61.09
CA GLU A 74 9.97 18.41 -61.74
C GLU A 74 11.12 18.29 -62.74
N PHE A 75 10.81 18.40 -64.03
CA PHE A 75 11.78 18.25 -65.12
C PHE A 75 11.86 19.49 -66.01
N THR A 76 13.06 19.78 -66.49
CA THR A 76 13.30 20.77 -67.55
C THR A 76 13.51 20.04 -68.88
N TYR A 77 12.83 20.49 -69.94
CA TYR A 77 13.12 20.07 -71.31
C TYR A 77 13.51 21.28 -72.17
N ALA A 78 14.78 21.35 -72.57
CA ALA A 78 15.31 22.47 -73.36
C ALA A 78 16.43 22.01 -74.32
N ASN A 79 16.45 22.56 -75.53
CA ASN A 79 17.48 22.27 -76.56
C ASN A 79 17.68 20.77 -76.87
N GLY A 80 16.65 19.95 -76.68
CA GLY A 80 16.72 18.49 -76.84
C GLY A 80 17.21 17.73 -75.59
N ASN A 81 17.60 18.39 -74.50
CA ASN A 81 17.93 17.71 -73.24
C ASN A 81 16.74 17.75 -72.27
N LEU A 82 16.38 16.58 -71.73
CA LEU A 82 15.48 16.38 -70.59
C LEU A 82 16.34 16.18 -69.33
N SER A 83 16.10 16.96 -68.28
CA SER A 83 16.84 16.82 -67.01
C SER A 83 15.96 17.06 -65.78
N PHE A 84 16.20 16.25 -64.75
CA PHE A 84 15.55 16.30 -63.44
C PHE A 84 16.51 15.68 -62.41
N THR A 85 16.38 16.03 -61.14
CA THR A 85 17.01 15.26 -60.05
C THR A 85 16.10 14.09 -59.72
N ALA A 86 16.66 12.89 -59.58
CA ALA A 86 15.90 11.67 -59.29
C ALA A 86 15.17 11.82 -57.93
N PRO A 87 13.86 11.54 -57.88
CA PRO A 87 13.07 11.68 -56.66
C PRO A 87 13.48 10.63 -55.63
N GLU A 88 13.23 10.91 -54.35
CA GLU A 88 13.34 9.91 -53.28
C GLU A 88 12.21 8.87 -53.42
N VAL A 89 12.54 7.58 -53.29
CA VAL A 89 11.66 6.44 -53.53
C VAL A 89 11.97 5.29 -52.57
N THR A 90 11.00 4.88 -51.75
CA THR A 90 11.11 3.75 -50.80
C THR A 90 11.00 2.37 -51.49
N SER A 91 11.56 2.26 -52.71
CA SER A 91 11.80 1.06 -53.54
C SER A 91 11.99 1.42 -55.02
N ASP A 92 12.75 0.57 -55.73
CA ASP A 92 13.01 0.61 -57.18
C ASP A 92 11.77 0.98 -58.04
N SER A 93 11.71 2.24 -58.48
CA SER A 93 10.49 2.87 -59.03
C SER A 93 10.65 3.34 -60.47
N ALA A 94 9.78 2.86 -61.38
CA ALA A 94 9.86 3.16 -62.81
C ALA A 94 9.23 4.53 -63.17
N VAL A 95 10.06 5.50 -63.55
CA VAL A 95 9.64 6.80 -64.12
C VAL A 95 9.58 6.71 -65.64
N GLY A 96 8.50 7.22 -66.25
CA GLY A 96 8.29 7.21 -67.70
C GLY A 96 7.87 8.57 -68.26
N PHE A 97 8.30 8.85 -69.49
CA PHE A 97 7.95 10.06 -70.23
C PHE A 97 7.48 9.73 -71.65
N THR A 98 6.53 10.51 -72.13
CA THR A 98 6.08 10.55 -73.53
C THR A 98 6.65 11.79 -74.21
N VAL A 99 7.48 11.58 -75.22
CA VAL A 99 8.08 12.62 -76.06
C VAL A 99 7.31 12.69 -77.39
N THR A 100 6.76 13.86 -77.74
CA THR A 100 6.05 14.08 -79.01
C THR A 100 6.70 15.20 -79.80
N ALA A 101 6.96 14.96 -81.09
CA ALA A 101 7.53 15.93 -82.02
C ALA A 101 6.58 16.20 -83.20
N SER A 102 6.69 17.37 -83.80
CA SER A 102 5.94 17.77 -84.99
C SER A 102 6.80 18.57 -85.95
N ASP A 103 6.67 18.30 -87.25
CA ASP A 103 7.36 19.01 -88.33
C ASP A 103 6.62 20.30 -88.77
N ASN A 104 7.21 21.05 -89.71
CA ASN A 104 6.64 22.29 -90.23
C ASN A 104 5.28 22.10 -90.95
N ASP A 105 5.08 20.97 -91.62
CA ASP A 105 3.93 20.67 -92.49
C ASP A 105 2.84 19.84 -91.78
N GLY A 106 3.04 19.52 -90.50
CA GLY A 106 2.01 19.12 -89.54
C GLY A 106 1.87 17.63 -89.25
N ALA A 107 2.80 16.77 -89.68
CA ALA A 107 2.82 15.39 -89.21
C ALA A 107 3.50 15.28 -87.83
N GLN A 108 3.26 14.15 -87.14
CA GLN A 108 3.62 13.97 -85.74
C GLN A 108 4.13 12.55 -85.46
N SER A 109 5.05 12.46 -84.50
CA SER A 109 5.63 11.21 -84.00
C SER A 109 5.71 11.25 -82.48
N THR A 110 5.58 10.10 -81.83
CA THR A 110 5.66 9.97 -80.37
C THR A 110 6.56 8.80 -79.99
N LEU A 111 7.39 8.98 -78.96
CA LEU A 111 8.22 7.96 -78.34
C LEU A 111 7.97 7.95 -76.84
N ASN A 112 7.70 6.77 -76.27
CA ASN A 112 7.71 6.56 -74.82
C ASN A 112 9.10 6.09 -74.39
N ILE A 113 9.61 6.67 -73.31
CA ILE A 113 10.89 6.33 -72.69
C ILE A 113 10.68 6.09 -71.19
N SER A 114 11.45 5.21 -70.58
CA SER A 114 11.34 4.91 -69.15
C SER A 114 12.68 4.48 -68.55
N THR A 115 12.89 4.80 -67.28
CA THR A 115 14.04 4.38 -66.47
C THR A 115 13.57 4.00 -65.07
N THR A 116 14.28 3.09 -64.40
CA THR A 116 14.09 2.86 -62.97
C THR A 116 14.87 3.92 -62.18
N ILE A 117 14.26 4.47 -61.14
CA ILE A 117 14.96 5.16 -60.07
C ILE A 117 15.23 4.11 -59.01
N THR A 118 16.50 3.81 -58.73
CA THR A 118 16.88 2.78 -57.78
C THR A 118 17.09 3.38 -56.40
N ASP A 119 16.56 2.68 -55.40
CA ASP A 119 16.63 3.02 -53.98
C ASP A 119 18.09 3.05 -53.47
N VAL A 120 18.38 3.81 -52.41
CA VAL A 120 19.71 3.98 -51.82
C VAL A 120 19.63 4.16 -50.29
N ASN A 121 19.59 3.03 -49.57
CA ASN A 121 19.44 2.95 -48.12
C ASN A 121 20.28 3.99 -47.33
N ARG A 122 19.66 4.56 -46.29
CA ARG A 122 20.16 5.55 -45.34
C ARG A 122 20.07 4.97 -43.93
N ALA A 123 21.17 5.03 -43.17
CA ALA A 123 21.17 4.56 -41.78
C ALA A 123 20.06 5.24 -40.93
N PRO A 124 19.44 4.53 -39.98
CA PRO A 124 18.42 5.06 -39.09
C PRO A 124 18.85 6.29 -38.29
N ILE A 125 17.87 7.05 -37.79
CA ILE A 125 18.08 8.26 -36.99
C ILE A 125 17.26 8.23 -35.69
N ALA A 126 17.62 9.11 -34.75
CA ALA A 126 16.82 9.49 -33.60
C ALA A 126 16.70 11.02 -33.57
N ASP A 127 15.51 11.54 -33.28
CA ASP A 127 15.25 12.98 -33.20
C ASP A 127 15.78 13.61 -31.89
N ALA A 128 15.84 12.85 -30.80
CA ALA A 128 16.25 13.34 -29.48
C ALA A 128 17.65 12.85 -29.06
N SER A 129 18.51 13.80 -28.66
CA SER A 129 19.82 13.53 -28.03
C SER A 129 19.90 13.96 -26.56
N GLN A 130 18.79 14.44 -25.99
CA GLN A 130 18.68 14.79 -24.58
C GLN A 130 17.26 14.52 -24.10
N VAL A 131 17.13 13.97 -22.89
CA VAL A 131 15.86 13.82 -22.16
C VAL A 131 15.99 14.47 -20.78
N GLN A 132 14.85 14.78 -20.16
CA GLN A 132 14.76 15.21 -18.76
C GLN A 132 14.06 14.11 -17.96
N VAL A 133 14.53 13.82 -16.76
CA VAL A 133 13.90 12.85 -15.84
C VAL A 133 13.78 13.52 -14.48
N GLU A 134 12.61 13.39 -13.83
CA GLU A 134 12.40 13.91 -12.49
C GLU A 134 13.20 13.09 -11.47
N PHE A 135 13.72 13.76 -10.45
CA PHE A 135 14.49 13.17 -9.36
C PHE A 135 13.71 12.05 -8.66
N ASN A 136 14.41 10.97 -8.28
CA ASN A 136 13.86 9.74 -7.69
C ASN A 136 12.69 9.05 -8.46
N GLN A 137 12.28 9.52 -9.65
CA GLN A 137 11.15 8.98 -10.41
C GLN A 137 11.58 8.27 -11.70
N ALA A 138 11.08 7.05 -11.92
CA ALA A 138 11.27 6.34 -13.17
C ALA A 138 10.50 7.01 -14.31
N ARG A 139 11.14 7.16 -15.48
CA ARG A 139 10.52 7.79 -16.66
C ARG A 139 10.68 6.96 -17.92
N GLU A 140 9.57 6.72 -18.60
CA GLU A 140 9.54 6.29 -20.00
C GLU A 140 9.70 7.47 -20.98
N PHE A 141 10.43 7.22 -22.07
CA PHE A 141 10.60 8.17 -23.17
C PHE A 141 10.88 7.47 -24.51
N ASP A 142 10.43 8.10 -25.60
CA ASP A 142 10.81 7.79 -26.98
C ASP A 142 11.85 8.82 -27.44
N LEU A 143 12.80 8.37 -28.26
CA LEU A 143 13.85 9.21 -28.87
C LEU A 143 13.52 9.63 -30.31
N GLY A 144 12.34 9.28 -30.83
CA GLY A 144 11.95 9.52 -32.22
C GLY A 144 12.73 8.64 -33.19
N ILE A 145 12.92 7.36 -32.84
CA ILE A 145 13.72 6.44 -33.65
C ILE A 145 12.96 6.09 -34.92
N SER A 146 13.55 6.44 -36.07
CA SER A 146 12.94 6.23 -37.38
C SER A 146 13.98 5.89 -38.44
N ASP A 147 13.54 5.17 -39.46
CA ASP A 147 14.31 4.92 -40.66
C ASP A 147 13.86 5.86 -41.80
N PRO A 148 14.78 6.56 -42.49
CA PRO A 148 14.42 7.48 -43.58
C PRO A 148 13.83 6.83 -44.83
N ASP A 149 14.11 5.55 -45.08
CA ASP A 149 13.65 4.77 -46.24
C ASP A 149 12.43 3.89 -45.88
N GLY A 150 12.24 3.63 -44.58
CA GLY A 150 11.09 2.96 -43.99
C GLY A 150 11.36 1.53 -43.51
N ASP A 151 12.64 1.15 -43.41
CA ASP A 151 13.06 -0.17 -42.94
C ASP A 151 12.93 -0.34 -41.41
N THR A 152 13.05 -1.59 -40.94
CA THR A 152 12.80 -1.95 -39.53
C THR A 152 14.04 -1.77 -38.67
N VAL A 153 14.10 -0.67 -37.92
CA VAL A 153 15.22 -0.34 -37.02
C VAL A 153 15.33 -1.32 -35.85
N GLN A 154 16.49 -1.97 -35.74
CA GLN A 154 16.96 -2.65 -34.54
C GLN A 154 17.71 -1.66 -33.64
N VAL A 155 17.39 -1.66 -32.35
CA VAL A 155 17.94 -0.75 -31.34
C VAL A 155 18.67 -1.55 -30.27
N ALA A 156 19.84 -1.06 -29.84
CA ALA A 156 20.62 -1.68 -28.76
C ALA A 156 21.28 -0.62 -27.87
N ILE A 157 21.23 -0.83 -26.55
CA ILE A 157 22.03 -0.04 -25.60
C ILE A 157 23.49 -0.50 -25.70
N LYS A 158 24.38 0.42 -26.08
CA LYS A 158 25.80 0.20 -26.32
C LYS A 158 26.65 0.58 -25.10
N THR A 159 26.21 1.55 -24.31
CA THR A 159 26.75 1.88 -22.98
C THR A 159 25.62 2.43 -22.12
N ALA A 160 25.41 1.82 -20.97
CA ALA A 160 24.44 2.23 -19.95
C ALA A 160 24.94 3.46 -19.16
N PRO A 161 24.06 4.20 -18.46
CA PRO A 161 24.47 5.28 -17.57
C PRO A 161 25.34 4.78 -16.40
N GLN A 162 26.03 5.70 -15.71
CA GLN A 162 26.94 5.34 -14.61
C GLN A 162 26.19 5.09 -13.30
N GLN A 163 25.01 5.69 -13.16
CA GLN A 163 24.05 5.50 -12.07
C GLN A 163 22.64 5.37 -12.65
N GLY A 164 21.71 4.85 -11.85
CA GLY A 164 20.38 4.44 -12.30
C GLY A 164 20.38 3.19 -13.19
N GLU A 165 19.18 2.73 -13.55
CA GLU A 165 18.94 1.60 -14.44
C GLU A 165 18.26 2.07 -15.72
N LEU A 166 18.76 1.62 -16.88
CA LEU A 166 18.21 1.95 -18.20
C LEU A 166 17.81 0.66 -18.92
N THR A 167 16.52 0.53 -19.24
CA THR A 167 15.94 -0.62 -19.95
C THR A 167 15.33 -0.17 -21.28
N LEU A 168 15.58 -0.95 -22.34
CA LEU A 168 14.89 -0.84 -23.63
C LEU A 168 13.64 -1.73 -23.59
N LEU A 169 12.47 -1.12 -23.77
CA LEU A 169 11.16 -1.77 -23.79
C LEU A 169 10.73 -2.11 -25.23
N GLU A 170 9.52 -2.64 -25.39
CA GLU A 170 8.93 -2.84 -26.71
C GLU A 170 8.73 -1.51 -27.46
N ASN A 171 8.65 -1.57 -28.80
CA ASN A 171 8.40 -0.43 -29.68
C ASN A 171 9.45 0.71 -29.57
N ASN A 172 10.68 0.39 -29.17
CA ASN A 172 11.81 1.32 -29.03
C ASN A 172 11.64 2.40 -27.95
N VAL A 173 10.69 2.23 -27.02
CA VAL A 173 10.57 3.06 -25.81
C VAL A 173 11.69 2.69 -24.83
N PHE A 174 12.29 3.68 -24.18
CA PHE A 174 13.26 3.48 -23.11
C PHE A 174 12.61 3.82 -21.77
N SER A 175 12.94 3.07 -20.73
CA SER A 175 12.65 3.44 -19.34
C SER A 175 13.96 3.65 -18.58
N TYR A 176 14.07 4.77 -17.87
CA TYR A 176 15.18 5.04 -16.96
C TYR A 176 14.69 5.30 -15.55
N THR A 177 15.27 4.58 -14.58
CA THR A 177 15.06 4.75 -13.14
C THR A 177 16.32 5.39 -12.55
N PRO A 178 16.26 6.61 -11.99
CA PRO A 178 17.38 7.23 -11.28
C PRO A 178 17.88 6.36 -10.11
N SER A 179 19.16 6.48 -9.76
CA SER A 179 19.62 6.00 -8.44
C SER A 179 19.08 6.92 -7.35
N LEU A 180 18.47 6.33 -6.33
CA LEU A 180 17.92 7.04 -5.17
C LEU A 180 18.93 8.04 -4.59
N ASN A 181 18.49 9.27 -4.39
CA ASN A 181 19.24 10.37 -3.79
C ASN A 181 20.52 10.78 -4.55
N SER A 182 20.57 10.52 -5.86
CA SER A 182 21.62 11.01 -6.76
C SER A 182 21.13 12.17 -7.63
N ALA A 183 21.82 13.32 -7.55
CA ALA A 183 21.52 14.55 -8.29
C ALA A 183 22.41 14.75 -9.55
N GLU A 184 23.19 13.74 -9.93
CA GLU A 184 24.17 13.84 -11.03
C GLU A 184 23.57 13.45 -12.40
N ASP A 185 23.61 14.39 -13.37
CA ASP A 185 23.23 14.15 -14.78
C ASP A 185 23.95 12.90 -15.35
N GLN A 186 23.24 12.11 -16.16
CA GLN A 186 23.76 10.86 -16.74
C GLN A 186 23.86 10.94 -18.27
N GLU A 187 24.62 10.01 -18.87
CA GLU A 187 24.70 9.83 -20.32
C GLU A 187 24.70 8.34 -20.69
N PHE A 188 24.09 7.99 -21.82
CA PHE A 188 24.10 6.64 -22.36
C PHE A 188 24.29 6.66 -23.88
N GLU A 189 24.86 5.59 -24.44
CA GLU A 189 25.05 5.44 -25.89
C GLU A 189 24.18 4.30 -26.42
N ILE A 190 23.48 4.54 -27.53
CA ILE A 190 22.71 3.54 -28.28
C ILE A 190 23.28 3.32 -29.67
N THR A 191 23.04 2.14 -30.22
CA THR A 191 23.24 1.79 -31.63
C THR A 191 21.88 1.59 -32.29
N LEU A 192 21.72 2.10 -33.51
CA LEU A 192 20.56 1.90 -34.40
C LEU A 192 21.04 1.23 -35.70
N SER A 193 20.32 0.23 -36.20
CA SER A 193 20.65 -0.45 -37.47
C SER A 193 19.41 -0.94 -38.21
N ASP A 194 19.40 -0.75 -39.53
CA ASP A 194 18.40 -1.30 -40.47
C ASP A 194 18.70 -2.78 -40.85
N GLY A 195 19.94 -3.24 -40.63
CA GLY A 195 20.46 -4.55 -41.01
C GLY A 195 21.61 -4.54 -42.03
N ASP A 196 21.78 -3.46 -42.78
CA ASP A 196 22.85 -3.18 -43.76
C ASP A 196 23.75 -2.00 -43.32
N LEU A 197 23.21 -0.99 -42.63
CA LEU A 197 23.91 0.17 -42.07
C LEU A 197 23.70 0.29 -40.55
N GLU A 198 24.57 1.06 -39.89
CA GLU A 198 24.55 1.27 -38.43
C GLU A 198 24.95 2.73 -38.11
N THR A 199 24.32 3.31 -37.09
CA THR A 199 24.77 4.55 -36.42
C THR A 199 24.82 4.38 -34.90
N SER A 200 25.56 5.24 -34.21
CA SER A 200 25.50 5.36 -32.74
C SER A 200 25.12 6.78 -32.33
N GLN A 201 24.27 6.90 -31.31
CA GLN A 201 23.82 8.17 -30.74
C GLN A 201 24.12 8.21 -29.23
N LEU A 202 24.74 9.29 -28.78
CA LEU A 202 24.90 9.60 -27.35
C LEU A 202 23.68 10.40 -26.90
N VAL A 203 23.08 10.03 -25.77
CA VAL A 203 21.89 10.66 -25.20
C VAL A 203 22.20 11.10 -23.77
N SER A 204 22.00 12.38 -23.48
CA SER A 204 22.13 12.92 -22.11
C SER A 204 20.79 12.82 -21.37
N ILE A 205 20.80 12.25 -20.18
CA ILE A 205 19.69 12.30 -19.22
C ILE A 205 20.00 13.45 -18.27
N LYS A 206 19.25 14.55 -18.41
CA LYS A 206 19.29 15.64 -17.43
C LYS A 206 18.35 15.30 -16.27
N LEU A 207 18.85 15.32 -15.04
CA LEU A 207 17.99 15.31 -13.86
C LEU A 207 17.40 16.70 -13.61
N VAL A 208 16.13 16.71 -13.26
CA VAL A 208 15.36 17.89 -12.85
C VAL A 208 14.57 17.53 -11.61
N ASP A 209 14.23 18.52 -10.81
CA ASP A 209 13.43 18.31 -9.61
C ASP A 209 12.39 19.43 -9.52
N THR A 210 11.15 19.09 -9.90
CA THR A 210 10.00 19.99 -9.85
C THR A 210 9.16 19.83 -8.58
N SER A 211 9.53 18.87 -7.73
CA SER A 211 9.15 18.77 -6.31
C SER A 211 9.65 19.98 -5.54
N ALA A 212 9.15 20.15 -4.31
CA ALA A 212 9.70 21.09 -3.34
C ALA A 212 9.95 20.31 -2.04
N PRO A 213 11.06 20.52 -1.33
CA PRO A 213 11.43 19.69 -0.19
C PRO A 213 10.32 19.59 0.87
N VAL A 214 10.02 18.36 1.28
CA VAL A 214 9.13 18.01 2.39
C VAL A 214 9.99 17.61 3.59
N ILE A 215 9.50 17.87 4.80
CA ILE A 215 10.17 17.43 6.03
C ILE A 215 9.68 16.03 6.36
N VAL A 216 10.57 15.03 6.29
CA VAL A 216 10.21 13.62 6.54
C VAL A 216 10.16 13.35 8.05
N THR A 217 11.22 13.71 8.78
CA THR A 217 11.29 13.62 10.26
C THR A 217 11.92 14.87 10.88
N LYS A 218 11.53 15.22 12.11
CA LYS A 218 12.23 16.25 12.90
C LYS A 218 12.42 15.82 14.35
N THR A 219 13.58 16.15 14.92
CA THR A 219 13.89 15.93 16.33
C THR A 219 14.39 17.25 16.89
N PRO A 220 13.75 17.88 17.89
CA PRO A 220 12.49 17.46 18.52
C PRO A 220 11.31 17.45 17.53
N GLU A 221 10.30 16.64 17.84
CA GLU A 221 9.06 16.58 17.07
C GLU A 221 8.16 17.82 17.28
N SER A 222 7.11 17.96 16.46
CA SER A 222 6.19 19.11 16.58
C SER A 222 5.41 19.09 17.90
N ASN A 223 5.45 20.20 18.64
CA ASN A 223 4.98 20.33 20.02
C ASN A 223 5.69 19.39 21.03
N ALA A 224 6.86 18.83 20.69
CA ALA A 224 7.64 18.05 21.64
C ALA A 224 8.00 18.88 22.88
N ARG A 225 7.79 18.30 24.05
CA ARG A 225 8.13 18.89 25.35
C ARG A 225 9.42 18.29 25.88
N LEU A 226 9.89 18.85 26.99
CA LEU A 226 10.97 18.27 27.81
C LEU A 226 12.30 18.09 27.06
N VAL A 227 12.50 18.90 26.02
CA VAL A 227 13.73 18.89 25.22
C VAL A 227 14.91 19.36 26.06
N ALA A 228 16.06 18.68 25.95
CA ALA A 228 17.25 19.08 26.69
C ALA A 228 17.69 20.48 26.27
N VAL A 229 18.17 21.28 27.22
CA VAL A 229 18.67 22.63 26.93
C VAL A 229 19.89 22.64 26.00
N ASP A 230 20.56 21.52 25.84
CA ASP A 230 21.68 21.27 24.92
C ASP A 230 21.36 20.20 23.86
N SER A 231 20.07 19.87 23.62
CA SER A 231 19.65 19.06 22.48
C SER A 231 20.08 19.70 21.15
N ASN A 232 20.67 18.87 20.28
CA ASN A 232 20.71 19.16 18.86
C ASN A 232 19.31 19.05 18.25
N ILE A 233 19.07 19.84 17.21
CA ILE A 233 17.87 19.78 16.38
C ILE A 233 18.26 19.09 15.07
N THR A 234 17.61 18.00 14.72
CA THR A 234 17.78 17.31 13.43
C THR A 234 16.51 17.46 12.60
N ILE A 235 16.65 17.71 11.30
CA ILE A 235 15.55 17.78 10.33
C ILE A 235 15.98 16.98 9.10
N SER A 236 15.15 16.04 8.65
CA SER A 236 15.38 15.29 7.41
C SER A 236 14.40 15.72 6.31
N PHE A 237 14.81 15.50 5.07
CA PHE A 237 14.08 15.87 3.85
C PHE A 237 14.13 14.72 2.84
N ASP A 238 13.08 14.61 2.04
CA ASP A 238 12.98 13.71 0.88
C ASP A 238 13.89 14.15 -0.27
N ASP A 239 13.91 15.46 -0.53
CA ASP A 239 14.74 16.10 -1.54
C ASP A 239 16.19 16.30 -1.07
N VAL A 240 17.12 16.18 -2.02
CA VAL A 240 18.50 16.67 -1.86
C VAL A 240 18.51 18.20 -1.89
N LEU A 241 18.85 18.83 -0.76
CA LEU A 241 18.87 20.29 -0.64
C LEU A 241 20.05 20.95 -1.36
N ASP A 242 19.83 22.15 -1.91
CA ASP A 242 20.92 23.07 -2.25
C ASP A 242 21.57 23.56 -0.94
N ALA A 243 22.80 23.10 -0.67
CA ALA A 243 23.57 23.48 0.50
C ALA A 243 23.88 24.99 0.60
N THR A 244 23.67 25.77 -0.46
CA THR A 244 23.75 27.25 -0.44
C THR A 244 22.42 27.93 -0.09
N SER A 245 21.29 27.22 -0.20
CA SER A 245 19.98 27.66 0.27
C SER A 245 19.84 27.52 1.79
N VAL A 246 20.54 26.55 2.39
CA VAL A 246 20.53 26.26 3.84
C VAL A 246 21.44 27.23 4.59
N THR A 247 20.85 28.15 5.37
CA THR A 247 21.59 29.14 6.16
C THR A 247 20.96 29.32 7.54
N THR A 248 21.79 29.54 8.56
CA THR A 248 21.35 29.77 9.95
C THR A 248 21.68 31.18 10.43
N ASN A 249 21.04 31.58 11.53
CA ASN A 249 21.39 32.81 12.24
C ASN A 249 22.72 32.62 12.99
N SER A 250 23.69 33.50 12.75
CA SER A 250 24.94 33.57 13.53
C SER A 250 24.89 34.57 14.69
N ASP A 251 23.81 35.35 14.79
CA ASP A 251 23.54 36.28 15.90
C ASP A 251 22.02 36.40 16.14
N ALA A 252 21.59 37.41 16.91
CA ALA A 252 20.19 37.61 17.29
C ALA A 252 19.26 38.09 16.17
N GLN A 253 19.74 38.33 14.94
CA GLN A 253 18.90 38.63 13.77
C GLN A 253 18.34 37.34 13.17
N CYS A 254 17.02 37.30 12.96
CA CYS A 254 16.34 36.24 12.23
C CYS A 254 16.49 36.47 10.71
N SER A 255 17.64 36.07 10.15
CA SER A 255 18.01 36.31 8.75
C SER A 255 18.59 35.09 8.01
N GLY A 256 18.79 33.96 8.69
CA GLY A 256 19.02 32.68 8.03
C GLY A 256 17.71 32.09 7.49
N SER A 257 17.81 31.18 6.52
CA SER A 257 16.66 30.47 5.98
C SER A 257 16.08 29.44 6.96
N ILE A 258 16.87 29.02 7.96
CA ILE A 258 16.43 28.24 9.13
C ILE A 258 16.65 29.07 10.41
N GLN A 259 15.60 29.16 11.23
CA GLN A 259 15.50 30.08 12.36
C GLN A 259 14.95 29.39 13.61
N LEU A 260 15.45 29.79 14.79
CA LEU A 260 14.98 29.32 16.10
C LEU A 260 14.73 30.54 16.99
N SER A 261 13.55 30.65 17.62
CA SER A 261 13.16 31.79 18.47
C SER A 261 12.20 31.39 19.58
N ASN A 262 12.22 32.10 20.72
CA ASN A 262 11.24 31.98 21.81
C ASN A 262 10.41 33.27 22.03
N ASP A 263 10.52 34.26 21.13
CA ASP A 263 9.89 35.58 21.28
C ASP A 263 9.12 36.04 20.03
N ASN A 264 8.62 35.06 19.26
CA ASN A 264 7.95 35.24 17.96
C ASN A 264 8.85 35.92 16.90
N PHE A 265 10.12 35.50 16.83
CA PHE A 265 11.14 36.00 15.89
C PHE A 265 11.42 37.51 16.05
N SER A 266 11.27 38.03 17.27
CA SER A 266 11.77 39.36 17.63
C SER A 266 13.30 39.33 17.83
N THR A 267 13.82 38.20 18.29
CA THR A 267 15.22 37.77 18.27
C THR A 267 15.31 36.29 17.91
N CYS A 268 16.47 35.86 17.42
CA CYS A 268 16.77 34.45 17.14
C CYS A 268 17.92 33.91 17.99
N VAL A 269 17.89 32.60 18.22
CA VAL A 269 19.01 31.82 18.74
C VAL A 269 20.01 31.56 17.61
N ALA A 270 21.30 31.63 17.92
CA ALA A 270 22.35 31.30 16.97
C ALA A 270 22.54 29.77 16.84
N LEU A 271 22.65 29.28 15.61
CA LEU A 271 22.70 27.85 15.27
C LEU A 271 23.90 27.55 14.36
N ASP A 272 24.70 26.55 14.74
CA ASP A 272 25.76 25.99 13.90
C ASP A 272 25.27 24.70 13.22
N VAL A 273 25.40 24.57 11.89
CA VAL A 273 25.00 23.35 11.16
C VAL A 273 26.20 22.41 11.00
N SER A 274 26.09 21.18 11.49
CA SER A 274 27.22 20.22 11.51
C SER A 274 27.26 19.26 10.32
N SER A 275 26.12 18.91 9.72
CA SER A 275 26.05 17.95 8.60
C SER A 275 26.13 18.59 7.21
N ALA A 276 25.52 19.76 7.00
CA ALA A 276 25.38 20.42 5.69
C ALA A 276 26.70 20.97 5.07
N THR A 277 27.87 20.63 5.63
CA THR A 277 29.16 21.20 5.23
C THR A 277 30.22 20.17 4.83
N THR A 278 29.91 18.86 4.88
CA THR A 278 30.83 17.78 4.48
C THR A 278 30.44 17.07 3.20
N ASP A 279 29.14 16.94 2.92
CA ASP A 279 28.60 16.18 1.80
C ASP A 279 27.85 17.12 0.84
N ALA A 280 27.95 16.87 -0.46
CA ALA A 280 27.49 17.80 -1.49
C ALA A 280 25.96 17.86 -1.66
N THR A 281 25.24 16.97 -0.98
CA THR A 281 23.82 16.64 -1.19
C THR A 281 23.12 16.31 0.14
N PRO A 282 22.97 17.27 1.06
CA PRO A 282 22.44 16.99 2.40
C PRO A 282 20.91 16.82 2.41
N THR A 283 20.45 15.60 2.65
CA THR A 283 19.04 15.29 3.02
C THR A 283 18.78 15.42 4.52
N VAL A 284 19.82 15.51 5.37
CA VAL A 284 19.69 15.62 6.83
C VAL A 284 20.48 16.81 7.39
N LEU A 285 19.79 17.69 8.09
CA LEU A 285 20.33 18.90 8.72
C LEU A 285 20.39 18.75 10.24
N THR A 286 21.58 18.64 10.82
CA THR A 286 21.79 18.73 12.27
C THR A 286 22.23 20.15 12.64
N LEU A 287 21.34 20.85 13.34
CA LEU A 287 21.50 22.20 13.88
C LEU A 287 21.88 22.10 15.37
N ASN A 288 22.95 22.79 15.77
CA ASN A 288 23.49 22.76 17.11
C ASN A 288 23.29 24.16 17.72
N PRO A 289 22.54 24.34 18.82
CA PRO A 289 22.46 25.62 19.51
C PRO A 289 23.84 26.10 19.98
N ALA A 290 24.27 27.29 19.55
CA ALA A 290 25.60 27.82 19.86
C ALA A 290 25.82 28.14 21.35
N GLN A 291 24.73 28.13 22.14
CA GLN A 291 24.69 28.13 23.60
C GLN A 291 23.49 27.28 24.04
N SER A 292 23.55 26.69 25.23
CA SER A 292 22.41 25.99 25.82
C SER A 292 21.20 26.94 25.92
N LEU A 293 20.05 26.42 25.52
CA LEU A 293 18.74 27.07 25.57
C LEU A 293 18.33 27.35 27.03
N SER A 294 17.45 28.33 27.23
CA SER A 294 16.77 28.48 28.53
C SER A 294 15.85 27.29 28.77
N ALA A 295 15.77 26.78 30.00
CA ALA A 295 14.80 25.75 30.40
C ALA A 295 13.40 26.33 30.65
N SER A 296 12.39 25.45 30.72
CA SER A 296 10.96 25.75 30.85
C SER A 296 10.47 26.80 29.83
N THR A 297 10.93 26.68 28.59
CA THR A 297 10.79 27.72 27.55
C THR A 297 10.31 27.11 26.23
N ASP A 298 9.22 27.65 25.70
CA ASP A 298 8.73 27.33 24.35
C ASP A 298 9.60 27.99 23.28
N TYR A 299 9.98 27.22 22.26
CA TYR A 299 10.67 27.65 21.06
C TYR A 299 9.85 27.32 19.81
N VAL A 300 10.06 28.12 18.77
CA VAL A 300 9.56 27.90 17.42
C VAL A 300 10.76 27.79 16.50
N ILE A 301 10.85 26.68 15.76
CA ILE A 301 11.71 26.54 14.58
C ILE A 301 10.90 27.01 13.37
N LYS A 302 11.52 27.80 12.50
CA LYS A 302 10.99 28.17 11.19
C LYS A 302 11.98 27.77 10.11
N ILE A 303 11.46 27.16 9.05
CA ILE A 303 12.16 26.84 7.81
C ILE A 303 11.46 27.68 6.74
N THR A 304 12.13 28.72 6.27
CA THR A 304 11.59 29.68 5.30
C THR A 304 11.61 29.10 3.88
N GLY A 305 10.83 29.70 2.98
CA GLY A 305 10.86 29.37 1.55
C GLY A 305 12.14 29.80 0.80
N ASP A 306 13.17 30.27 1.51
CA ASP A 306 14.52 30.44 0.95
C ASP A 306 15.29 29.10 0.90
N VAL A 307 14.82 28.04 1.58
CA VAL A 307 15.35 26.67 1.44
C VAL A 307 14.80 26.02 0.16
N ALA A 308 15.66 25.33 -0.60
CA ALA A 308 15.31 24.71 -1.88
C ALA A 308 16.06 23.39 -2.13
N ASN A 309 15.53 22.55 -3.02
CA ASN A 309 16.25 21.39 -3.55
C ASN A 309 17.40 21.81 -4.51
N PHE A 310 18.23 20.83 -4.92
CA PHE A 310 19.37 21.04 -5.81
C PHE A 310 19.02 21.66 -7.18
N HIS A 311 17.76 21.56 -7.60
CA HIS A 311 17.27 22.18 -8.84
C HIS A 311 16.78 23.63 -8.65
N GLY A 312 16.66 24.08 -7.40
CA GLY A 312 16.27 25.45 -7.02
C GLY A 312 14.77 25.64 -6.80
N THR A 313 14.00 24.58 -6.56
CA THR A 313 12.58 24.67 -6.22
C THR A 313 12.42 24.87 -4.71
N SER A 314 11.82 26.00 -4.32
CA SER A 314 11.63 26.40 -2.91
C SER A 314 10.62 25.55 -2.16
N LEU A 315 10.98 25.14 -0.94
CA LEU A 315 10.09 24.63 0.09
C LEU A 315 9.01 25.67 0.46
N VAL A 316 7.82 25.21 0.87
CA VAL A 316 6.77 26.09 1.43
C VAL A 316 7.10 26.39 2.89
N GLU A 317 7.12 27.67 3.30
CA GLU A 317 7.49 28.07 4.66
C GLU A 317 6.71 27.28 5.73
N GLN A 318 7.45 26.61 6.59
CA GLN A 318 6.95 25.75 7.66
C GLN A 318 7.54 26.17 9.00
N SER A 319 6.83 25.86 10.08
CA SER A 319 7.31 26.07 11.44
C SER A 319 6.75 25.03 12.38
N PHE A 320 7.57 24.55 13.30
CA PHE A 320 7.17 23.65 14.37
C PHE A 320 7.68 24.14 15.72
N THR A 321 6.96 23.78 16.77
CA THR A 321 7.19 24.17 18.16
C THR A 321 7.90 23.06 18.91
N PHE A 322 8.72 23.42 19.90
CA PHE A 322 9.14 22.50 20.95
C PHE A 322 9.38 23.27 22.25
N LYS A 323 9.37 22.59 23.39
CA LYS A 323 9.59 23.19 24.71
C LYS A 323 10.75 22.52 25.42
N THR A 324 11.72 23.30 25.89
CA THR A 324 12.83 22.83 26.71
C THR A 324 12.49 22.90 28.18
N GLU A 325 12.95 21.94 29.00
CA GLU A 325 12.54 21.83 30.41
C GLU A 325 13.66 21.31 31.32
N ASN A 326 13.36 21.12 32.60
CA ASN A 326 14.27 20.61 33.63
C ASN A 326 13.46 19.68 34.54
N SER A 327 13.68 18.37 34.39
CA SER A 327 12.85 17.32 34.98
C SER A 327 13.70 16.11 35.35
N ASP A 328 13.18 15.29 36.27
CA ASP A 328 13.78 14.00 36.64
C ASP A 328 13.15 12.86 35.80
N LEU A 329 13.43 11.61 36.14
CA LEU A 329 12.67 10.45 35.69
C LEU A 329 11.31 10.42 36.41
N LEU A 330 10.19 10.52 35.69
CA LEU A 330 8.84 10.67 36.25
C LEU A 330 7.99 9.42 36.08
N ILE A 331 7.05 9.22 36.99
CA ILE A 331 5.83 8.42 36.78
C ILE A 331 4.84 9.31 36.02
N SER A 332 4.28 8.77 34.93
CA SER A 332 3.41 9.50 33.99
C SER A 332 1.97 8.99 34.00
N GLU A 333 1.77 7.68 34.07
CA GLU A 333 0.44 7.04 34.08
C GLU A 333 0.44 5.79 34.97
N VAL A 334 -0.64 5.54 35.72
CA VAL A 334 -0.84 4.32 36.51
C VAL A 334 -2.22 3.72 36.18
N SER A 335 -2.26 2.42 35.86
CA SER A 335 -3.49 1.74 35.42
C SER A 335 -4.54 1.60 36.53
N SER A 336 -5.82 1.70 36.18
CA SER A 336 -6.90 1.21 37.05
C SER A 336 -6.87 -0.31 37.10
N SER A 337 -7.31 -0.89 38.22
CA SER A 337 -7.47 -2.33 38.40
C SER A 337 -8.58 -2.61 39.41
N LYS A 338 -9.34 -3.67 39.15
CA LYS A 338 -10.62 -4.01 39.78
C LYS A 338 -10.55 -5.34 40.55
N TRP A 339 -9.88 -6.34 39.99
CA TRP A 339 -9.73 -7.67 40.56
C TRP A 339 -8.31 -7.91 41.04
N TRP A 340 -8.11 -8.97 41.82
CA TRP A 340 -6.79 -9.34 42.32
C TRP A 340 -5.88 -9.86 41.20
N ASP A 341 -6.44 -10.50 40.16
CA ASP A 341 -5.73 -11.03 39.00
C ASP A 341 -5.55 -10.08 37.80
N ASP A 342 -5.90 -8.79 37.94
CA ASP A 342 -5.65 -7.79 36.89
C ASP A 342 -4.14 -7.48 36.76
N ASN A 343 -3.61 -7.54 35.55
CA ASN A 343 -2.17 -7.42 35.27
C ASN A 343 -1.70 -5.97 35.13
N ARG A 344 -1.66 -5.31 36.29
CA ARG A 344 -1.35 -3.89 36.52
C ARG A 344 -0.07 -3.40 35.84
N TRP A 345 -0.12 -2.14 35.39
CA TRP A 345 1.02 -1.46 34.77
C TRP A 345 1.14 0.02 35.19
N VAL A 346 2.37 0.51 35.17
CA VAL A 346 2.75 1.90 35.44
C VAL A 346 3.73 2.37 34.37
N GLU A 347 3.53 3.57 33.86
CA GLU A 347 4.41 4.21 32.91
C GLU A 347 5.49 5.06 33.60
N VAL A 348 6.73 4.91 33.14
CA VAL A 348 7.86 5.75 33.51
C VAL A 348 8.35 6.51 32.29
N TYR A 349 8.61 7.80 32.49
CA TYR A 349 8.91 8.78 31.45
C TYR A 349 10.23 9.50 31.75
N ASN A 350 11.17 9.53 30.78
CA ASN A 350 12.43 10.23 30.96
C ASN A 350 12.35 11.71 30.54
N GLY A 351 12.03 12.56 31.51
CA GLY A 351 12.10 14.02 31.36
C GLY A 351 13.51 14.61 31.55
N THR A 352 14.54 13.79 31.79
CA THR A 352 15.90 14.31 32.01
C THR A 352 16.58 14.67 30.69
N ALA A 353 17.56 15.57 30.77
CA ALA A 353 18.39 15.99 29.63
C ALA A 353 19.41 14.91 29.16
N SER A 354 19.29 13.64 29.56
CA SER A 354 20.24 12.58 29.18
C SER A 354 19.59 11.19 29.18
N PRO A 355 20.17 10.19 28.49
CA PRO A 355 19.69 8.81 28.59
C PRO A 355 19.89 8.25 30.00
N VAL A 356 18.87 7.56 30.53
CA VAL A 356 18.83 7.00 31.89
C VAL A 356 18.78 5.48 31.82
N SER A 357 19.73 4.77 32.46
CA SER A 357 19.60 3.32 32.64
C SER A 357 18.65 3.03 33.80
N LEU A 358 17.62 2.23 33.53
CA LEU A 358 16.61 1.86 34.51
C LEU A 358 17.16 0.87 35.56
N ALA A 359 18.31 0.22 35.32
CA ALA A 359 18.93 -0.69 36.29
C ALA A 359 19.40 0.00 37.60
N ASP A 360 19.56 1.31 37.59
CA ASP A 360 19.82 2.11 38.81
C ASP A 360 18.52 2.41 39.62
N TYR A 361 17.36 1.91 39.17
CA TYR A 361 16.02 2.22 39.71
C TYR A 361 15.19 0.98 40.05
N GLN A 362 14.15 1.20 40.86
CA GLN A 362 13.18 0.21 41.32
C GLN A 362 11.81 0.87 41.53
N ILE A 363 10.73 0.11 41.29
CA ILE A 363 9.36 0.50 41.65
C ILE A 363 9.03 -0.05 43.04
N VAL A 364 8.42 0.76 43.91
CA VAL A 364 7.89 0.33 45.21
C VAL A 364 6.37 0.52 45.24
N ALA A 365 5.65 -0.54 45.62
CA ALA A 365 4.19 -0.59 45.68
C ALA A 365 3.73 -1.60 46.75
N GLU A 366 2.43 -1.74 46.95
CA GLU A 366 1.86 -2.93 47.61
C GLU A 366 2.08 -4.18 46.74
N SER A 367 1.87 -5.40 47.24
CA SER A 367 2.21 -6.60 46.47
C SER A 367 1.48 -7.89 46.83
N ILE A 368 1.18 -8.67 45.79
CA ILE A 368 0.47 -9.96 45.87
C ILE A 368 1.28 -11.10 45.26
N ASN A 369 1.24 -12.27 45.90
CA ASN A 369 1.80 -13.52 45.38
C ASN A 369 0.82 -14.16 44.38
N TYR A 370 1.14 -14.18 43.08
CA TYR A 370 0.28 -14.77 42.05
C TYR A 370 0.17 -16.31 42.14
N THR A 371 0.89 -16.95 43.08
CA THR A 371 0.81 -18.40 43.33
C THR A 371 -0.32 -18.80 44.29
N ASP A 372 -0.66 -17.94 45.25
CA ASP A 372 -1.67 -18.22 46.30
C ASP A 372 -2.58 -17.04 46.66
N TRP A 373 -2.41 -15.90 45.98
CA TRP A 373 -3.20 -14.67 46.09
C TRP A 373 -3.16 -14.04 47.50
N SER A 374 -2.02 -14.19 48.18
CA SER A 374 -1.74 -13.51 49.44
C SER A 374 -1.06 -12.15 49.25
N ASP A 375 -1.60 -11.14 49.93
CA ASP A 375 -0.92 -9.88 50.25
C ASP A 375 0.40 -10.19 50.98
N THR A 376 1.49 -9.63 50.48
CA THR A 376 2.85 -9.77 51.04
C THR A 376 3.45 -8.46 51.53
N GLY A 377 2.65 -7.38 51.57
CA GLY A 377 2.99 -6.04 52.01
C GLY A 377 3.71 -5.21 50.95
N VAL A 378 4.27 -4.07 51.37
CA VAL A 378 5.02 -3.17 50.49
C VAL A 378 6.37 -3.77 50.10
N ARG A 379 6.70 -3.73 48.80
CA ARG A 379 7.93 -4.29 48.22
C ARG A 379 8.54 -3.40 47.16
N ALA A 380 9.85 -3.56 46.98
CA ALA A 380 10.60 -3.02 45.86
C ALA A 380 10.78 -4.07 44.75
N PHE A 381 10.61 -3.65 43.51
CA PHE A 381 10.77 -4.42 42.28
C PHE A 381 11.85 -3.75 41.43
N ALA A 382 13.02 -4.38 41.34
CA ALA A 382 14.15 -3.86 40.57
C ALA A 382 13.84 -3.88 39.07
N LEU A 383 14.24 -2.82 38.36
CA LEU A 383 14.06 -2.74 36.91
C LEU A 383 15.23 -3.42 36.17
N SER A 384 14.99 -3.78 34.91
CA SER A 384 16.01 -4.36 34.03
C SER A 384 16.88 -3.27 33.38
N ASP A 385 18.08 -3.64 32.92
CA ASP A 385 18.97 -2.74 32.20
C ASP A 385 18.46 -2.44 30.78
N LYS A 386 17.55 -1.47 30.71
CA LYS A 386 17.18 -0.74 29.49
C LYS A 386 17.57 0.72 29.70
N THR A 387 18.06 1.38 28.65
CA THR A 387 18.36 2.82 28.66
C THR A 387 17.21 3.54 27.97
N LEU A 388 16.58 4.47 28.68
CA LEU A 388 15.48 5.30 28.19
C LEU A 388 16.06 6.67 27.79
N ALA A 389 15.88 7.10 26.54
CA ALA A 389 16.39 8.38 26.05
C ALA A 389 15.51 9.57 26.49
N PRO A 390 16.01 10.82 26.43
CA PRO A 390 15.21 12.01 26.72
C PRO A 390 13.95 12.08 25.85
N GLY A 391 12.78 12.20 26.48
CA GLY A 391 11.50 12.22 25.76
C GLY A 391 10.85 10.85 25.55
N GLU A 392 11.50 9.75 25.91
CA GLU A 392 10.93 8.40 25.78
C GLU A 392 10.11 7.97 27.00
N PHE A 393 9.16 7.08 26.75
CA PHE A 393 8.25 6.44 27.71
C PHE A 393 8.49 4.93 27.73
N ILE A 394 8.30 4.29 28.89
CA ILE A 394 8.27 2.83 29.01
C ILE A 394 7.16 2.38 29.96
N VAL A 395 6.40 1.38 29.54
CA VAL A 395 5.40 0.73 30.39
C VAL A 395 6.06 -0.38 31.19
N LEU A 396 5.90 -0.32 32.51
CA LEU A 396 6.36 -1.34 33.46
C LEU A 396 5.14 -2.14 33.93
N GLN A 397 5.10 -3.44 33.61
CA GLN A 397 3.96 -4.32 33.87
C GLN A 397 4.33 -5.50 34.76
N ALA A 398 3.39 -5.97 35.58
CA ALA A 398 3.59 -7.21 36.33
C ALA A 398 3.92 -8.40 35.39
N LYS A 399 4.90 -9.23 35.77
CA LYS A 399 5.41 -10.30 34.91
C LYS A 399 4.41 -11.44 34.66
N HIS A 400 3.65 -11.35 33.57
CA HIS A 400 2.68 -12.35 33.15
C HIS A 400 3.20 -13.22 31.97
N GLY A 401 2.30 -13.95 31.30
CA GLY A 401 2.55 -14.68 30.05
C GLY A 401 3.40 -15.96 30.17
N ASN A 402 3.61 -16.61 29.03
CA ASN A 402 4.47 -17.80 28.92
C ASN A 402 5.96 -17.42 28.74
N GLY A 403 6.85 -18.41 28.81
CA GLY A 403 8.30 -18.19 28.74
C GLY A 403 8.83 -17.61 27.42
N TYR A 404 8.12 -17.76 26.29
CA TYR A 404 8.49 -17.16 24.99
C TYR A 404 8.04 -15.70 24.92
N TRP A 405 6.79 -15.41 25.28
CA TRP A 405 6.30 -14.03 25.40
C TRP A 405 7.18 -13.19 26.33
N GLN A 406 7.60 -13.75 27.47
CA GLN A 406 8.56 -13.09 28.39
C GLN A 406 9.94 -12.82 27.78
N GLN A 407 10.36 -13.55 26.73
CA GLN A 407 11.59 -13.27 25.98
C GLN A 407 11.33 -12.20 24.91
N SER A 408 10.22 -12.27 24.18
CA SER A 408 9.82 -11.26 23.19
C SER A 408 9.63 -9.87 23.83
N VAL A 409 9.00 -9.78 25.02
CA VAL A 409 8.91 -8.53 25.79
C VAL A 409 10.29 -8.05 26.26
N ALA A 410 11.23 -8.95 26.57
CA ALA A 410 12.58 -8.54 26.98
C ALA A 410 13.36 -7.84 25.83
N GLU A 411 13.02 -8.14 24.58
CA GLU A 411 13.55 -7.47 23.38
C GLU A 411 12.87 -6.12 23.10
N SER A 412 11.58 -5.95 23.45
CA SER A 412 10.83 -4.70 23.27
C SER A 412 11.40 -3.52 24.05
N ASN A 413 11.45 -2.32 23.45
CA ASN A 413 11.90 -1.10 24.15
C ASN A 413 10.77 -0.37 24.90
N GLN A 414 9.50 -0.64 24.55
CA GLN A 414 8.33 0.08 25.09
C GLN A 414 7.70 -0.61 26.31
N LEU A 415 7.99 -1.89 26.55
CA LEU A 415 7.42 -2.69 27.64
C LEU A 415 8.51 -3.40 28.45
N MET A 416 8.38 -3.41 29.78
CA MET A 416 9.24 -4.16 30.69
C MET A 416 8.40 -4.94 31.70
N LEU A 417 8.76 -6.21 31.93
CA LEU A 417 8.10 -7.06 32.92
C LEU A 417 8.83 -7.00 34.28
N ILE A 418 8.06 -6.77 35.36
CA ILE A 418 8.56 -6.68 36.73
C ILE A 418 7.88 -7.69 37.67
N SER A 419 8.69 -8.37 38.48
CA SER A 419 8.29 -9.26 39.59
C SER A 419 9.50 -9.54 40.49
N ASP A 420 9.30 -10.20 41.63
CA ASP A 420 10.40 -10.78 42.42
C ASP A 420 10.71 -12.25 42.01
N GLU A 421 11.71 -12.86 42.65
CA GLU A 421 12.11 -14.27 42.43
C GLU A 421 11.05 -15.31 42.86
N SER A 422 10.01 -14.89 43.57
CA SER A 422 9.00 -15.74 44.24
C SER A 422 7.61 -15.66 43.60
N ASN A 423 7.49 -15.09 42.39
CA ASN A 423 6.21 -14.86 41.70
C ASN A 423 5.29 -13.89 42.48
N ILE A 424 5.90 -12.83 43.04
CA ILE A 424 5.22 -11.72 43.70
C ILE A 424 5.33 -10.47 42.80
N HIS A 425 4.24 -9.73 42.70
CA HIS A 425 4.02 -8.66 41.72
C HIS A 425 3.48 -7.39 42.39
N PRO A 426 3.64 -6.20 41.77
CA PRO A 426 3.01 -4.98 42.23
C PRO A 426 1.48 -5.10 42.32
N GLU A 427 0.88 -4.48 43.35
CA GLU A 427 -0.57 -4.44 43.56
C GLU A 427 -1.04 -3.02 43.92
N TRP A 428 -2.25 -2.69 43.45
CA TRP A 428 -3.08 -1.56 43.87
C TRP A 428 -4.53 -1.81 43.41
N TYR A 429 -5.46 -0.91 43.71
CA TYR A 429 -6.87 -1.01 43.28
C TYR A 429 -7.41 0.37 42.85
N TYR A 430 -8.49 0.39 42.07
CA TYR A 430 -9.19 1.63 41.67
C TYR A 430 -9.52 2.55 42.86
N SER A 431 -9.91 1.95 44.00
CA SER A 431 -10.24 2.64 45.24
C SER A 431 -9.05 3.28 45.97
N GLY A 432 -7.82 2.89 45.65
CA GLY A 432 -6.61 3.47 46.22
C GLY A 432 -5.35 2.60 46.08
N GLY A 433 -4.20 3.25 46.25
CA GLY A 433 -2.88 2.65 46.17
C GLY A 433 -1.77 3.71 46.09
N PHE A 434 -0.55 3.28 45.78
CA PHE A 434 0.55 4.15 45.40
C PHE A 434 1.52 3.45 44.45
N VAL A 435 2.33 4.26 43.78
CA VAL A 435 3.59 3.83 43.16
C VAL A 435 4.68 4.83 43.56
N GLU A 436 5.81 4.33 44.07
CA GLU A 436 7.02 5.11 44.33
C GLU A 436 8.12 4.66 43.37
N LEU A 437 8.66 5.58 42.58
CA LEU A 437 9.86 5.36 41.80
C LEU A 437 11.06 5.72 42.68
N GLN A 438 11.97 4.76 42.89
CA GLN A 438 13.16 4.95 43.69
C GLN A 438 14.42 4.61 42.90
N THR A 439 15.56 5.18 43.30
CA THR A 439 16.86 4.58 43.00
C THR A 439 17.04 3.28 43.81
N VAL A 440 17.91 2.37 43.35
CA VAL A 440 18.29 1.16 44.10
C VAL A 440 18.97 1.43 45.45
N SER A 441 19.30 2.68 45.77
CA SER A 441 19.73 3.09 47.11
C SER A 441 18.58 3.42 48.08
N GLY A 442 17.32 3.29 47.65
CA GLY A 442 16.15 3.62 48.45
C GLY A 442 15.91 5.13 48.59
N THR A 443 16.25 5.90 47.55
CA THR A 443 15.94 7.35 47.49
C THR A 443 14.78 7.55 46.52
N THR A 444 13.71 8.17 46.98
CA THR A 444 12.57 8.58 46.14
C THR A 444 13.05 9.48 45.01
N VAL A 445 12.54 9.22 43.80
CA VAL A 445 12.76 10.01 42.59
C VAL A 445 11.46 10.69 42.20
N ASP A 446 10.38 9.90 42.13
CA ASP A 446 9.00 10.38 41.97
C ASP A 446 8.04 9.47 42.78
N PHE A 447 6.84 9.95 43.08
CA PHE A 447 5.82 9.27 43.86
C PHE A 447 4.41 9.70 43.47
N VAL A 448 3.48 8.75 43.41
CA VAL A 448 2.04 9.03 43.33
C VAL A 448 1.27 8.19 44.33
N SER A 449 0.36 8.82 45.08
CA SER A 449 -0.62 8.17 45.97
C SER A 449 -2.02 8.59 45.56
N PHE A 450 -2.93 7.63 45.42
CA PHE A 450 -4.30 7.84 44.95
C PHE A 450 -5.33 7.15 45.86
N GLY A 451 -6.55 7.68 45.89
CA GLY A 451 -7.67 7.10 46.62
C GLY A 451 -7.48 7.00 48.15
N GLU A 452 -8.01 5.94 48.79
CA GLU A 452 -7.92 5.72 50.24
C GLU A 452 -6.59 5.10 50.69
N ASN A 453 -5.47 5.78 50.44
CA ASN A 453 -4.14 5.36 50.88
C ASN A 453 -3.55 6.26 52.01
N THR A 454 -2.63 5.70 52.82
CA THR A 454 -1.88 6.40 53.88
C THR A 454 -0.35 6.20 53.84
N TYR A 455 0.17 5.52 52.81
CA TYR A 455 1.62 5.40 52.58
C TYR A 455 2.27 6.77 52.33
N LEU A 456 3.58 6.86 52.60
CA LEU A 456 4.40 8.04 52.35
C LEU A 456 5.74 7.61 51.75
N PRO A 457 6.28 8.34 50.77
CA PRO A 457 7.56 8.02 50.15
C PRO A 457 8.71 8.04 51.16
N THR A 458 9.79 7.36 50.81
CA THR A 458 10.96 7.22 51.69
C THR A 458 11.64 8.57 51.99
N ASP A 459 11.62 9.51 51.04
CA ASP A 459 11.83 10.94 51.31
C ASP A 459 10.48 11.67 51.46
N ALA A 460 10.08 11.88 52.72
CA ALA A 460 8.85 12.59 53.08
C ALA A 460 8.86 14.11 52.76
N SER A 461 9.85 14.62 52.03
CA SER A 461 9.79 15.93 51.38
C SER A 461 9.22 15.89 49.94
N GLN A 462 9.15 14.71 49.32
CA GLN A 462 8.57 14.50 47.99
C GLN A 462 7.04 14.33 47.98
N TRP A 463 6.37 14.13 49.13
CA TRP A 463 4.91 14.12 49.17
C TRP A 463 4.33 14.47 50.54
N GLN A 464 3.16 15.12 50.57
CA GLN A 464 2.49 15.53 51.81
C GLN A 464 1.36 14.58 52.21
N ALA A 465 1.33 14.21 53.49
CA ALA A 465 0.37 13.24 54.03
C ALA A 465 -1.09 13.70 53.88
N GLY A 466 -1.91 12.84 53.27
CA GLY A 466 -3.33 13.09 53.02
C GLY A 466 -3.64 13.95 51.77
N ASN A 467 -2.63 14.26 50.95
CA ASN A 467 -2.80 14.89 49.65
C ASN A 467 -2.74 13.80 48.55
N ASN A 468 -3.70 12.88 48.51
CA ASN A 468 -3.77 11.84 47.48
C ASN A 468 -4.49 12.36 46.23
N ALA A 469 -4.09 11.88 45.06
CA ALA A 469 -4.86 12.03 43.82
C ALA A 469 -6.23 11.35 43.96
N ALA A 470 -7.18 11.71 43.09
CA ALA A 470 -8.50 11.11 43.09
C ALA A 470 -8.43 9.58 42.88
N PRO A 471 -9.32 8.78 43.51
CA PRO A 471 -9.46 7.37 43.16
C PRO A 471 -9.88 7.22 41.70
N MET A 472 -9.48 6.13 41.08
CA MET A 472 -9.92 5.76 39.73
C MET A 472 -11.34 5.17 39.79
N GLU A 473 -12.07 5.24 38.68
CA GLU A 473 -13.40 4.62 38.57
C GLU A 473 -13.31 3.09 38.43
N GLU A 474 -14.42 2.40 38.71
CA GLU A 474 -14.53 0.93 38.77
C GLU A 474 -14.45 0.21 37.39
N ASN A 475 -14.04 0.92 36.32
CA ASN A 475 -14.02 0.43 34.94
C ASN A 475 -12.59 0.20 34.44
N LEU A 476 -12.43 -0.72 33.49
CA LEU A 476 -11.16 -0.99 32.80
C LEU A 476 -10.92 0.02 31.66
N GLY A 477 -9.69 0.06 31.14
CA GLY A 477 -9.24 1.05 30.15
C GLY A 477 -9.10 2.48 30.71
N MET A 478 -9.10 2.63 32.05
CA MET A 478 -8.97 3.90 32.77
C MET A 478 -7.68 3.93 33.61
N SER A 479 -7.26 5.13 34.01
CA SER A 479 -5.98 5.35 34.69
C SER A 479 -6.00 6.62 35.54
N VAL A 480 -4.94 6.82 36.34
CA VAL A 480 -4.58 8.12 36.90
C VAL A 480 -3.32 8.61 36.20
N VAL A 481 -3.41 9.79 35.59
CA VAL A 481 -2.38 10.38 34.71
C VAL A 481 -1.82 11.67 35.30
N ARG A 482 -0.53 11.90 35.10
CA ARG A 482 0.11 13.18 35.33
C ARG A 482 -0.37 14.16 34.25
N ALA A 483 -1.15 15.17 34.66
CA ALA A 483 -1.87 16.08 33.77
C ALA A 483 -0.96 17.05 32.99
N ALA A 484 0.28 17.19 33.45
CA ALA A 484 1.31 18.03 32.86
C ALA A 484 2.67 17.41 33.18
N LEU A 485 3.37 16.88 32.17
CA LEU A 485 4.73 16.36 32.36
C LEU A 485 5.73 17.51 32.65
N ASP A 486 5.37 18.75 32.33
CA ASP A 486 6.20 19.96 32.49
C ASP A 486 6.12 20.65 33.85
N SER A 487 5.44 20.03 34.81
CA SER A 487 5.28 20.53 36.17
C SER A 487 5.15 19.36 37.12
N ASP A 488 6.18 19.15 37.94
CA ASP A 488 6.04 18.38 39.16
C ASP A 488 6.02 19.30 40.38
N THR A 489 4.88 19.36 41.07
CA THR A 489 4.76 20.04 42.36
C THR A 489 4.75 19.06 43.54
N ASN A 490 5.08 17.78 43.30
CA ASN A 490 5.17 16.72 44.31
C ASN A 490 3.85 16.55 45.06
N SER A 491 2.74 16.53 44.31
CA SER A 491 1.41 16.70 44.87
C SER A 491 0.26 16.10 44.03
N ALA A 492 -0.88 15.86 44.68
CA ALA A 492 -2.12 15.48 44.00
C ALA A 492 -2.67 16.51 43.01
N GLN A 493 -2.11 17.73 42.96
CA GLN A 493 -2.50 18.77 42.02
C GLN A 493 -1.89 18.56 40.63
N ASP A 494 -0.87 17.69 40.51
CA ASP A 494 -0.21 17.33 39.24
C ASP A 494 -0.94 16.17 38.51
N TRP A 495 -1.96 15.57 39.12
CA TRP A 495 -2.60 14.32 38.69
C TRP A 495 -4.11 14.43 38.48
N GLN A 496 -4.64 13.71 37.50
CA GLN A 496 -6.07 13.60 37.20
C GLN A 496 -6.45 12.16 36.81
N VAL A 497 -7.73 11.80 36.95
CA VAL A 497 -8.24 10.52 36.40
C VAL A 497 -8.43 10.70 34.90
N SER A 498 -7.76 9.87 34.09
CA SER A 498 -8.09 9.77 32.67
C SER A 498 -9.17 8.73 32.45
N TYR A 499 -10.08 9.04 31.53
CA TYR A 499 -11.01 8.04 31.01
C TYR A 499 -10.35 7.18 29.94
N TYR A 500 -9.41 7.70 29.15
CA TYR A 500 -8.72 6.94 28.11
C TYR A 500 -7.24 6.85 28.46
N MET A 501 -6.74 5.64 28.64
CA MET A 501 -5.32 5.39 28.89
C MET A 501 -4.48 5.69 27.65
N THR A 502 -3.25 6.20 27.83
CA THR A 502 -2.38 6.68 26.74
C THR A 502 -0.97 6.08 26.78
N PRO A 503 -0.82 4.74 26.91
CA PRO A 503 0.45 4.07 27.16
C PRO A 503 1.48 4.29 26.05
N GLY A 504 2.73 4.50 26.45
CA GLY A 504 3.88 4.77 25.58
C GLY A 504 3.93 6.20 25.04
N GLY A 505 3.17 7.15 25.61
CA GLY A 505 2.89 8.42 24.96
C GLY A 505 2.39 9.54 25.86
N GLN A 506 1.96 10.64 25.24
CA GLN A 506 1.53 11.84 26.00
C GLN A 506 0.10 11.70 26.52
N ASN A 507 -0.11 11.99 27.81
CA ASN A 507 -1.42 12.11 28.47
C ASN A 507 -2.25 13.31 27.99
N ASN A 508 -2.57 13.37 26.70
CA ASN A 508 -3.10 14.56 26.03
C ASN A 508 -4.60 14.48 25.63
N VAL A 509 -5.28 13.37 25.93
CA VAL A 509 -6.74 13.28 25.82
C VAL A 509 -7.39 14.22 26.85
N THR A 510 -8.24 15.14 26.39
CA THR A 510 -8.83 16.22 27.22
C THR A 510 -10.34 16.11 27.43
N CYS A 511 -10.96 15.04 26.94
CA CYS A 511 -12.41 14.80 27.01
C CYS A 511 -12.73 13.35 27.41
N ASN A 512 -13.98 13.15 27.83
CA ASN A 512 -14.52 11.86 28.28
C ASN A 512 -15.77 11.48 27.46
N THR A 513 -15.84 11.91 26.20
CA THR A 513 -16.97 11.72 25.29
C THR A 513 -16.50 10.89 24.09
N ASP A 514 -17.39 10.03 23.64
CA ASP A 514 -17.26 8.97 22.63
C ASP A 514 -18.73 8.73 22.21
N ASP A 515 -19.25 9.66 21.40
CA ASP A 515 -20.71 9.84 21.19
C ASP A 515 -21.30 8.80 20.20
N ASP A 516 -20.46 8.12 19.42
CA ASP A 516 -20.80 7.05 18.45
C ASP A 516 -20.32 5.64 18.87
N ASN A 517 -19.55 5.54 19.97
CA ASN A 517 -19.26 4.33 20.75
C ASN A 517 -18.26 3.37 20.09
N ASP A 518 -17.24 3.92 19.39
CA ASP A 518 -16.13 3.13 18.84
C ASP A 518 -14.95 2.92 19.80
N GLY A 519 -14.75 3.84 20.76
CA GLY A 519 -13.66 3.81 21.73
C GLY A 519 -12.55 4.84 21.53
N ILE A 520 -12.62 5.62 20.46
CA ILE A 520 -11.87 6.85 20.28
C ILE A 520 -12.64 7.97 21.00
N PRO A 521 -11.96 8.87 21.74
CA PRO A 521 -12.62 10.03 22.32
C PRO A 521 -12.80 11.15 21.28
N ASP A 522 -13.99 11.79 21.23
CA ASP A 522 -14.39 12.88 20.29
C ASP A 522 -13.30 13.93 20.02
N CYS A 523 -12.47 14.23 21.03
CA CYS A 523 -11.43 15.25 20.99
C CYS A 523 -10.11 14.81 20.36
N ALA A 524 -9.84 13.50 20.21
CA ALA A 524 -8.71 12.99 19.44
C ALA A 524 -8.99 13.00 17.92
N GLU A 525 -10.27 13.03 17.55
CA GLU A 525 -10.77 13.08 16.17
C GLU A 525 -10.95 14.51 15.66
N GLN A 526 -10.09 15.43 16.10
CA GLN A 526 -10.14 16.84 15.72
C GLN A 526 -8.83 17.25 15.04
N GLU A 527 -8.92 18.20 14.11
CA GLU A 527 -7.77 18.70 13.35
C GLU A 527 -6.68 19.24 14.30
N GLY A 528 -5.48 18.63 14.27
CA GLY A 528 -4.35 18.98 15.13
C GLY A 528 -4.39 18.41 16.56
N ALA A 529 -5.35 17.54 16.88
CA ALA A 529 -5.32 16.72 18.10
C ALA A 529 -4.65 15.37 17.84
N THR A 530 -4.21 14.68 18.90
CA THR A 530 -3.64 13.33 18.83
C THR A 530 -4.05 12.51 20.05
N PHE A 531 -4.00 11.18 19.94
CA PHE A 531 -4.22 10.23 21.04
C PHE A 531 -2.88 9.58 21.41
N ALA A 532 -2.35 9.82 22.62
CA ALA A 532 -0.99 9.38 23.01
C ALA A 532 0.15 9.88 22.08
N GLY A 533 -0.14 10.82 21.17
CA GLY A 533 0.75 11.24 20.08
C GLY A 533 0.34 10.78 18.67
N LEU A 534 -0.60 9.84 18.54
CA LEU A 534 -1.10 9.32 17.25
C LEU A 534 -2.08 10.31 16.57
N PRO A 535 -1.87 10.72 15.31
CA PRO A 535 -2.71 11.71 14.62
C PRO A 535 -3.95 11.08 13.95
N LEU A 536 -4.85 10.50 14.75
CA LEU A 536 -6.02 9.74 14.28
C LEU A 536 -6.89 10.51 13.25
N TYR A 537 -7.04 11.83 13.41
CA TYR A 537 -7.76 12.68 12.46
C TYR A 537 -7.08 12.79 11.08
N GLU A 538 -5.74 12.79 11.04
CA GLU A 538 -4.99 12.86 9.78
C GLU A 538 -5.06 11.52 9.02
N TRP A 539 -5.10 10.42 9.77
CA TRP A 539 -5.31 9.07 9.24
C TRP A 539 -6.74 8.81 8.74
N GLY A 540 -7.75 9.35 9.42
CA GLY A 540 -9.12 9.31 8.91
C GLY A 540 -10.27 9.47 9.90
N ALA A 541 -10.03 9.49 11.22
CA ALA A 541 -11.10 9.40 12.22
C ALA A 541 -12.00 10.64 12.32
N ARG A 542 -13.33 10.50 12.50
CA ARG A 542 -14.29 11.64 12.37
C ARG A 542 -15.52 11.57 13.30
N ALA A 543 -15.41 12.16 14.49
CA ALA A 543 -16.44 12.30 15.52
C ALA A 543 -17.89 12.35 15.00
N GLY A 544 -18.67 11.31 15.33
CA GLY A 544 -19.99 11.02 14.77
C GLY A 544 -19.98 9.98 13.63
N VAL A 545 -18.82 9.35 13.36
CA VAL A 545 -18.61 8.27 12.40
C VAL A 545 -17.73 7.22 13.08
N ARG A 546 -18.33 6.11 13.51
CA ARG A 546 -17.61 4.96 14.07
C ARG A 546 -16.44 4.55 13.17
N ASP A 547 -15.24 4.50 13.74
CA ASP A 547 -14.00 4.13 13.08
C ASP A 547 -13.46 2.79 13.62
N ILE A 548 -12.73 2.06 12.77
CA ILE A 548 -11.98 0.86 13.16
C ILE A 548 -10.58 0.94 12.55
N PHE A 549 -9.55 0.88 13.40
CA PHE A 549 -8.15 0.82 13.00
C PHE A 549 -7.61 -0.61 13.10
N ILE A 550 -6.85 -1.05 12.09
CA ILE A 550 -6.32 -2.42 12.02
C ILE A 550 -4.89 -2.37 11.47
N GLU A 551 -3.89 -2.70 12.28
CA GLU A 551 -2.51 -2.90 11.79
C GLU A 551 -2.35 -4.32 11.25
N VAL A 552 -1.63 -4.46 10.14
CA VAL A 552 -1.52 -5.70 9.37
C VAL A 552 -0.06 -6.06 9.14
N ASP A 553 0.45 -6.97 9.96
CA ASP A 553 1.72 -7.63 9.70
C ASP A 553 1.53 -8.80 8.72
N TYR A 554 2.54 -9.09 7.89
CA TYR A 554 2.47 -10.13 6.88
C TYR A 554 3.79 -10.86 6.67
N MET A 555 3.75 -12.19 6.61
CA MET A 555 4.96 -13.00 6.41
C MET A 555 5.58 -12.81 5.02
N GLU A 556 6.91 -12.78 4.94
CA GLU A 556 7.64 -12.86 3.66
C GLU A 556 7.24 -14.14 2.91
N SER A 557 6.50 -14.01 1.80
CA SER A 557 6.06 -15.16 1.03
C SER A 557 5.72 -14.86 -0.43
N ASN A 558 5.81 -15.90 -1.25
CA ASN A 558 5.34 -15.96 -2.64
C ASN A 558 4.05 -16.80 -2.79
N ASP A 559 3.45 -17.29 -1.70
CA ASP A 559 2.14 -17.93 -1.72
C ASP A 559 1.03 -16.86 -1.77
N PRO A 560 0.16 -16.85 -2.79
CA PRO A 560 -0.91 -15.86 -2.90
C PRO A 560 -1.91 -15.86 -1.74
N GLY A 561 -2.02 -16.94 -0.97
CA GLY A 561 -2.86 -16.99 0.24
C GLY A 561 -2.28 -16.21 1.42
N ILE A 562 -0.96 -16.01 1.45
CA ILE A 562 -0.23 -15.30 2.53
C ILE A 562 0.00 -13.83 2.15
N GLN A 563 0.23 -13.55 0.86
CA GLN A 563 0.31 -12.18 0.34
C GLN A 563 -1.01 -11.45 0.59
N LEU A 564 -0.94 -10.23 1.13
CA LEU A 564 -2.10 -9.38 1.40
C LEU A 564 -2.49 -8.62 0.12
N HIS A 565 -3.73 -8.78 -0.34
CA HIS A 565 -4.21 -8.13 -1.57
C HIS A 565 -5.10 -6.93 -1.28
N ARG A 566 -4.78 -5.77 -1.86
CA ARG A 566 -5.50 -4.50 -1.69
C ARG A 566 -7.01 -4.66 -1.96
N GLN A 567 -7.36 -5.43 -2.99
CA GLN A 567 -8.75 -5.73 -3.38
C GLN A 567 -9.55 -6.44 -2.26
N ALA A 568 -8.88 -7.24 -1.42
CA ALA A 568 -9.55 -7.85 -0.26
C ALA A 568 -9.86 -6.79 0.80
N LEU A 569 -8.88 -5.93 1.15
CA LEU A 569 -9.08 -4.83 2.09
C LEU A 569 -10.16 -3.84 1.62
N ASP A 570 -10.12 -3.44 0.35
CA ASP A 570 -11.15 -2.58 -0.28
C ASP A 570 -12.55 -3.19 -0.16
N SER A 571 -12.69 -4.51 -0.36
CA SER A 571 -13.96 -5.21 -0.25
C SER A 571 -14.53 -5.16 1.17
N VAL A 572 -13.70 -5.37 2.20
CA VAL A 572 -14.16 -5.26 3.61
C VAL A 572 -14.44 -3.79 3.98
N LYS A 573 -13.60 -2.83 3.54
CA LYS A 573 -13.86 -1.39 3.71
C LYS A 573 -15.21 -0.98 3.12
N ALA A 574 -15.56 -1.47 1.93
CA ALA A 574 -16.85 -1.20 1.29
C ALA A 574 -18.04 -1.78 2.09
N ALA A 575 -17.89 -2.98 2.65
CA ALA A 575 -18.95 -3.63 3.46
C ALA A 575 -19.25 -2.87 4.76
N PHE A 576 -18.23 -2.36 5.45
CA PHE A 576 -18.40 -1.55 6.66
C PHE A 576 -18.85 -0.11 6.35
N ALA A 577 -18.33 0.52 5.28
CA ALA A 577 -18.75 1.86 4.85
C ALA A 577 -20.24 1.94 4.52
N ALA A 578 -20.83 0.85 4.00
CA ALA A 578 -22.28 0.73 3.78
C ALA A 578 -23.13 0.85 5.07
N GLN A 579 -22.51 0.68 6.24
CA GLN A 579 -23.13 0.69 7.57
C GLN A 579 -22.76 1.92 8.41
N ASN A 580 -22.16 2.94 7.77
CA ASN A 580 -21.59 4.11 8.42
C ASN A 580 -20.58 3.72 9.52
N ILE A 581 -19.66 2.81 9.16
CA ILE A 581 -18.42 2.54 9.88
C ILE A 581 -17.27 2.79 8.90
N ALA A 582 -16.32 3.64 9.24
CA ALA A 582 -15.09 3.82 8.48
C ALA A 582 -14.03 2.84 8.98
N MET A 583 -13.14 2.40 8.08
CA MET A 583 -12.08 1.44 8.41
C MET A 583 -10.75 1.80 7.79
N HIS A 584 -9.71 1.72 8.64
CA HIS A 584 -8.35 2.15 8.37
C HIS A 584 -7.42 0.95 8.60
N PHE A 585 -7.10 0.22 7.54
CA PHE A 585 -6.03 -0.78 7.59
C PHE A 585 -4.68 -0.09 7.40
N ASP A 586 -3.68 -0.54 8.15
CA ASP A 586 -2.29 -0.10 8.13
C ASP A 586 -1.41 -1.32 7.80
N ALA A 587 -0.88 -1.36 6.58
CA ALA A 587 -0.02 -2.42 6.03
C ALA A 587 1.34 -1.86 5.55
N GLY A 588 1.68 -0.64 5.98
CA GLY A 588 2.91 0.06 5.67
C GLY A 588 3.18 0.23 4.18
N ASP A 589 4.47 0.27 3.84
CA ASP A 589 5.01 0.45 2.48
C ASP A 589 4.59 -0.64 1.45
N LEU A 590 3.74 -1.62 1.82
CA LEU A 590 3.34 -2.73 0.94
C LEU A 590 2.71 -2.26 -0.38
N TYR A 591 2.00 -1.13 -0.37
CA TYR A 591 1.35 -0.57 -1.57
C TYR A 591 1.98 0.75 -2.06
N HIS A 592 2.93 1.35 -1.34
CA HIS A 592 3.81 2.41 -1.83
C HIS A 592 5.24 2.21 -1.32
N GLN A 593 6.21 2.14 -2.23
CA GLN A 593 7.63 1.98 -1.87
C GLN A 593 8.33 3.33 -1.64
N ALA A 594 7.61 4.28 -1.05
CA ALA A 594 8.07 5.64 -0.76
C ALA A 594 7.96 5.88 0.75
N GLU A 595 9.05 6.34 1.38
CA GLU A 595 9.16 6.46 2.83
C GLU A 595 8.08 7.40 3.42
N GLY A 596 7.16 6.85 4.20
CA GLY A 596 6.29 7.60 5.11
C GLY A 596 4.80 7.66 4.76
N ILE A 597 4.04 8.02 5.80
CA ILE A 597 2.59 7.88 5.98
C ILE A 597 1.76 8.29 4.74
N SER A 598 1.19 7.28 4.05
CA SER A 598 0.15 7.45 3.03
C SER A 598 -1.16 6.74 3.41
N PRO A 599 -2.12 7.43 4.07
CA PRO A 599 -3.40 6.84 4.45
C PRO A 599 -4.30 6.47 3.25
N ALA A 600 -3.99 6.99 2.06
CA ALA A 600 -4.65 6.63 0.81
C ALA A 600 -4.20 5.25 0.26
N ASP A 601 -2.99 4.83 0.63
CA ASP A 601 -2.36 3.58 0.18
C ASP A 601 -2.04 2.63 1.35
N TYR A 602 -2.74 2.81 2.48
CA TYR A 602 -2.73 1.95 3.67
C TYR A 602 -1.45 1.97 4.51
N ASP A 603 -0.76 3.11 4.63
CA ASP A 603 0.28 3.31 5.64
C ASP A 603 -0.15 4.37 6.66
N LEU A 604 -0.21 3.96 7.93
CA LEU A 604 -0.43 4.80 9.11
C LEU A 604 0.81 4.74 10.04
N GLY A 605 1.99 4.42 9.50
CA GLY A 605 3.27 4.31 10.17
C GLY A 605 3.50 2.96 10.84
N GLY A 606 2.94 1.88 10.31
CA GLY A 606 2.94 0.53 10.89
C GLY A 606 2.84 -0.55 9.80
N GLY A 607 2.46 -1.77 10.18
CA GLY A 607 2.15 -2.85 9.24
C GLY A 607 3.40 -3.42 8.54
N ASN A 608 3.98 -4.46 9.12
CA ASN A 608 5.35 -4.87 8.84
C ASN A 608 5.42 -6.17 8.04
N GLN A 609 6.41 -6.28 7.14
CA GLN A 609 6.84 -7.60 6.66
C GLN A 609 7.60 -8.34 7.77
N VAL A 610 7.19 -9.58 8.06
CA VAL A 610 7.76 -10.39 9.16
C VAL A 610 8.40 -11.69 8.65
N ASP A 611 9.32 -12.24 9.45
CA ASP A 611 9.94 -13.55 9.20
C ASP A 611 8.88 -14.64 8.94
N PHE A 612 9.12 -15.47 7.92
CA PHE A 612 8.24 -16.60 7.60
C PHE A 612 8.34 -17.72 8.64
N TYR A 613 7.19 -18.13 9.19
CA TYR A 613 7.06 -19.34 9.99
C TYR A 613 6.04 -20.30 9.36
N ALA A 614 6.32 -21.61 9.45
CA ALA A 614 5.41 -22.63 8.92
C ALA A 614 4.08 -22.67 9.68
N GLN A 615 4.10 -22.36 10.98
CA GLN A 615 2.94 -22.37 11.87
C GLN A 615 2.88 -21.05 12.66
N THR A 616 1.69 -20.51 12.88
CA THR A 616 1.43 -19.47 13.90
C THR A 616 0.09 -19.72 14.58
N ASN A 617 0.03 -19.45 15.89
CA ASN A 617 -1.15 -19.60 16.74
C ASN A 617 -1.13 -18.53 17.85
N PHE A 618 -2.16 -18.48 18.69
CA PHE A 618 -2.15 -17.67 19.93
C PHE A 618 -1.23 -18.22 21.04
N ALA A 619 -0.87 -19.51 20.97
CA ALA A 619 0.09 -20.13 21.88
C ALA A 619 1.41 -20.41 21.14
N GLY A 620 2.48 -19.71 21.51
CA GLY A 620 3.83 -19.89 20.95
C GLY A 620 4.49 -21.19 21.40
N SER A 621 5.37 -21.73 20.56
CA SER A 621 6.09 -23.00 20.76
C SER A 621 7.61 -22.79 20.79
N ALA A 622 8.41 -23.86 20.78
CA ALA A 622 9.86 -23.75 20.57
C ALA A 622 10.21 -23.60 19.08
N GLU A 623 9.23 -23.85 18.22
CA GLU A 623 9.34 -23.98 16.77
C GLU A 623 8.81 -22.74 16.04
N ALA A 624 7.86 -22.00 16.64
CA ALA A 624 7.30 -20.76 16.10
C ALA A 624 6.79 -19.79 17.19
N PRO A 625 6.88 -18.46 16.96
CA PRO A 625 6.25 -17.44 17.79
C PRO A 625 4.71 -17.50 17.76
N SER A 626 4.07 -16.88 18.74
CA SER A 626 2.64 -16.54 18.67
C SER A 626 2.40 -15.22 17.94
N ILE A 627 1.14 -14.94 17.57
CA ILE A 627 0.73 -13.59 17.12
C ILE A 627 1.15 -12.49 18.12
N LEU A 628 1.15 -12.78 19.42
CA LEU A 628 1.55 -11.84 20.48
C LEU A 628 3.07 -11.61 20.53
N ASP A 629 3.85 -12.62 20.17
CA ASP A 629 5.31 -12.52 20.03
C ASP A 629 5.73 -11.70 18.79
N HIS A 630 4.87 -11.62 17.76
CA HIS A 630 5.01 -10.67 16.65
C HIS A 630 4.57 -9.26 17.09
N LYS A 631 3.34 -9.13 17.62
CA LYS A 631 2.74 -7.86 18.10
C LYS A 631 3.72 -7.08 18.98
N VAL A 632 4.28 -7.70 20.02
CA VAL A 632 5.17 -7.00 20.99
C VAL A 632 6.52 -6.52 20.42
N LYS A 633 6.88 -6.93 19.19
CA LYS A 633 8.10 -6.52 18.49
C LYS A 633 7.85 -5.46 17.42
N ASN A 634 6.68 -5.49 16.80
CA ASN A 634 6.38 -4.76 15.55
C ASN A 634 5.33 -3.66 15.75
N PHE A 635 4.40 -3.83 16.70
CA PHE A 635 3.24 -2.98 16.92
C PHE A 635 3.53 -1.98 18.05
N ASP A 636 3.40 -0.68 17.76
CA ASP A 636 3.65 0.38 18.73
C ASP A 636 2.65 0.30 19.90
N ILE A 637 3.15 0.30 21.15
CA ILE A 637 2.33 0.19 22.35
C ILE A 637 1.23 1.27 22.43
N LYS A 638 1.46 2.46 21.84
CA LYS A 638 0.47 3.55 21.73
C LYS A 638 -0.78 3.17 20.93
N ARG A 639 -0.68 2.21 20.01
CA ARG A 639 -1.81 1.72 19.21
C ARG A 639 -2.71 0.74 19.97
N ARG A 640 -2.24 0.08 21.03
CA ARG A 640 -2.99 -0.97 21.76
C ARG A 640 -4.40 -0.57 22.22
N PRO A 641 -4.70 0.69 22.58
CA PRO A 641 -6.07 1.10 22.96
C PRO A 641 -7.03 1.32 21.77
N ILE A 642 -6.54 1.39 20.52
CA ILE A 642 -7.33 1.89 19.36
C ILE A 642 -7.32 0.91 18.18
N PHE A 643 -6.22 0.19 17.96
CA PHE A 643 -6.05 -0.70 16.82
C PHE A 643 -6.33 -2.16 17.19
N HIS A 644 -6.96 -2.87 16.25
CA HIS A 644 -6.83 -4.32 16.13
C HIS A 644 -5.49 -4.67 15.45
N TYR A 645 -5.00 -5.90 15.63
CA TYR A 645 -3.79 -6.39 14.97
C TYR A 645 -4.11 -7.69 14.21
N MET A 646 -3.85 -7.67 12.92
CA MET A 646 -4.04 -8.78 11.99
C MET A 646 -2.68 -9.32 11.54
N LEU A 647 -2.51 -10.64 11.59
CA LEU A 647 -1.31 -11.29 11.05
C LEU A 647 -1.65 -12.20 9.86
N MET A 648 -1.10 -11.89 8.69
CA MET A 648 -1.11 -12.76 7.51
C MET A 648 -0.01 -13.83 7.65
N ALA A 649 -0.40 -15.02 8.11
CA ALA A 649 0.47 -16.15 8.41
C ALA A 649 0.34 -17.31 7.39
N ASN A 650 1.27 -18.26 7.42
CA ASN A 650 1.20 -19.46 6.58
C ASN A 650 0.04 -20.40 6.97
N SER A 651 0.06 -20.95 8.19
CA SER A 651 -0.90 -21.96 8.63
C SER A 651 -0.98 -22.04 10.16
N GLN A 652 -2.01 -22.71 10.66
CA GLN A 652 -2.12 -23.13 12.07
C GLN A 652 -1.59 -24.57 12.29
N GLU A 653 -1.27 -25.32 11.22
CA GLU A 653 -0.76 -26.70 11.26
C GLU A 653 0.76 -26.75 11.48
N GLU A 654 1.24 -27.70 12.30
CA GLU A 654 2.67 -27.85 12.69
C GLU A 654 3.61 -28.12 11.49
N ASP A 655 3.11 -28.78 10.43
CA ASP A 655 3.87 -29.04 9.20
C ASP A 655 3.70 -27.94 8.13
N GLY A 656 2.96 -26.88 8.45
CA GLY A 656 2.66 -25.76 7.56
C GLY A 656 1.71 -26.08 6.40
N SER A 657 1.07 -27.25 6.40
CA SER A 657 0.07 -27.62 5.37
C SER A 657 -1.25 -26.84 5.51
N ALA A 658 -2.10 -26.90 4.49
CA ALA A 658 -3.36 -26.14 4.44
C ALA A 658 -4.35 -26.53 5.56
N GLY A 659 -4.48 -25.65 6.56
CA GLY A 659 -5.41 -25.78 7.69
C GLY A 659 -6.64 -24.88 7.58
N SER A 660 -7.09 -24.32 8.71
CA SER A 660 -8.12 -23.27 8.76
C SER A 660 -7.71 -22.00 7.99
N SER A 661 -8.69 -21.21 7.54
CA SER A 661 -8.45 -19.91 6.92
C SER A 661 -8.03 -18.83 7.91
N GLY A 662 -8.43 -18.95 9.17
CA GLY A 662 -8.15 -17.95 10.20
C GLY A 662 -8.42 -18.45 11.62
N LEU A 663 -8.08 -17.60 12.59
CA LEU A 663 -8.22 -17.82 14.03
C LEU A 663 -8.22 -16.46 14.73
N ALA A 664 -9.27 -16.17 15.50
CA ALA A 664 -9.47 -14.87 16.16
C ALA A 664 -9.82 -14.99 17.65
N GLU A 665 -9.61 -13.91 18.38
CA GLU A 665 -10.19 -13.69 19.71
C GLU A 665 -11.69 -13.34 19.62
N ILE A 666 -12.44 -13.58 20.70
CA ILE A 666 -13.86 -13.20 20.80
C ILE A 666 -14.02 -12.02 21.78
N ASN A 667 -14.41 -10.86 21.27
CA ASN A 667 -14.33 -9.53 21.94
C ASN A 667 -12.88 -9.07 22.25
N GLY A 668 -11.89 -9.59 21.52
CA GLY A 668 -10.50 -9.19 21.62
C GLY A 668 -10.08 -8.16 20.56
N ASN A 669 -8.78 -8.02 20.37
CA ASN A 669 -8.24 -7.16 19.29
C ASN A 669 -7.25 -7.86 18.34
N ASP A 670 -6.93 -9.13 18.56
CA ASP A 670 -5.94 -9.87 17.75
C ASP A 670 -6.59 -10.95 16.87
N PHE A 671 -6.08 -11.14 15.64
CA PHE A 671 -6.54 -12.21 14.74
C PHE A 671 -5.53 -12.61 13.66
N ILE A 672 -5.61 -13.87 13.21
CA ILE A 672 -4.71 -14.48 12.22
C ILE A 672 -5.50 -14.84 10.96
N ILE A 673 -4.93 -14.55 9.79
CA ILE A 673 -5.34 -15.10 8.49
C ILE A 673 -4.27 -16.11 8.07
N SER A 674 -4.64 -17.38 7.89
CA SER A 674 -3.70 -18.52 7.78
C SER A 674 -3.94 -19.37 6.52
N MET A 675 -4.01 -18.71 5.36
CA MET A 675 -4.49 -19.30 4.10
C MET A 675 -3.38 -19.87 3.20
N GLY A 676 -2.16 -20.06 3.71
CA GLY A 676 -1.01 -20.60 2.99
C GLY A 676 -1.14 -22.08 2.64
N ASN A 677 -0.45 -22.51 1.58
CA ASN A 677 -0.48 -23.86 1.01
C ASN A 677 -1.87 -24.36 0.53
N TRP A 678 -2.91 -23.52 0.54
CA TRP A 678 -4.23 -23.83 -0.03
C TRP A 678 -4.22 -24.07 -1.55
N GLY A 679 -3.13 -23.69 -2.23
CA GLY A 679 -2.92 -23.94 -3.66
C GLY A 679 -3.50 -22.86 -4.57
N PHE A 680 -3.60 -21.62 -4.08
CA PHE A 680 -4.01 -20.44 -4.84
C PHE A 680 -3.07 -20.13 -6.02
N SER A 681 -3.54 -19.29 -6.94
CA SER A 681 -2.80 -18.87 -8.14
C SER A 681 -3.33 -17.54 -8.66
N LEU A 682 -2.43 -16.63 -9.03
CA LEU A 682 -2.77 -15.31 -9.58
C LEU A 682 -2.71 -15.26 -11.12
N GLU A 683 -2.36 -16.38 -11.77
CA GLU A 683 -2.18 -16.49 -13.23
C GLU A 683 -3.49 -16.18 -14.00
N THR A 684 -4.61 -16.78 -13.56
CA THR A 684 -5.92 -16.62 -14.18
C THR A 684 -6.76 -15.57 -13.46
N GLU A 685 -7.68 -14.93 -14.18
CA GLU A 685 -8.67 -13.99 -13.63
C GLU A 685 -9.50 -14.66 -12.52
N VAL A 686 -10.04 -15.86 -12.80
CA VAL A 686 -10.77 -16.67 -11.82
C VAL A 686 -9.87 -17.04 -10.62
N GLY A 687 -8.59 -17.31 -10.83
CA GLY A 687 -7.62 -17.56 -9.76
C GLY A 687 -7.47 -16.37 -8.82
N ARG A 688 -7.22 -15.18 -9.38
CA ARG A 688 -7.14 -13.91 -8.62
C ARG A 688 -8.42 -13.62 -7.85
N ASN A 689 -9.58 -13.71 -8.52
CA ASN A 689 -10.89 -13.54 -7.91
C ASN A 689 -11.06 -14.45 -6.68
N ILE A 690 -10.74 -15.74 -6.80
CA ILE A 690 -10.83 -16.71 -5.70
C ILE A 690 -9.96 -16.27 -4.50
N VAL A 691 -8.74 -15.77 -4.73
CA VAL A 691 -7.88 -15.27 -3.63
C VAL A 691 -8.52 -14.05 -2.95
N TYR A 692 -8.84 -13.01 -3.71
CA TYR A 692 -9.33 -11.74 -3.18
C TYR A 692 -10.64 -11.92 -2.42
N ASN A 693 -11.56 -12.70 -2.99
CA ASN A 693 -12.88 -12.97 -2.42
C ASN A 693 -12.77 -13.80 -1.14
N MET A 694 -11.95 -14.87 -1.11
CA MET A 694 -11.80 -15.67 0.10
C MET A 694 -11.04 -14.93 1.20
N GLN A 695 -9.99 -14.16 0.89
CA GLN A 695 -9.35 -13.30 1.88
C GLN A 695 -10.34 -12.27 2.45
N ALA A 696 -11.11 -11.57 1.62
CA ALA A 696 -12.10 -10.59 2.11
C ALA A 696 -13.16 -11.25 3.01
N GLY A 697 -13.67 -12.42 2.62
CA GLY A 697 -14.63 -13.19 3.41
C GLY A 697 -14.07 -13.70 4.75
N THR A 698 -12.80 -14.12 4.77
CA THR A 698 -12.11 -14.53 6.01
C THR A 698 -11.76 -13.33 6.88
N ILE A 699 -11.14 -12.27 6.37
CA ILE A 699 -10.80 -11.05 7.12
C ILE A 699 -12.06 -10.48 7.82
N MET A 700 -13.20 -10.44 7.12
CA MET A 700 -14.46 -10.00 7.73
C MET A 700 -15.00 -10.98 8.77
N HIS A 701 -14.78 -12.29 8.63
CA HIS A 701 -15.19 -13.30 9.60
C HIS A 701 -14.36 -13.22 10.89
N GLU A 702 -13.04 -13.22 10.77
CA GLU A 702 -12.12 -13.16 11.91
C GLU A 702 -12.26 -11.82 12.68
N LEU A 703 -12.37 -10.70 11.96
CA LEU A 703 -12.68 -9.40 12.57
C LEU A 703 -14.03 -9.43 13.29
N GLY A 704 -15.04 -10.11 12.74
CA GLY A 704 -16.35 -10.26 13.37
C GLY A 704 -16.29 -10.88 14.77
N HIS A 705 -15.36 -11.80 15.03
CA HIS A 705 -15.14 -12.35 16.37
C HIS A 705 -14.55 -11.32 17.34
N ASN A 706 -13.58 -10.51 16.90
CA ASN A 706 -13.09 -9.37 17.68
C ASN A 706 -14.22 -8.36 17.98
N LEU A 707 -15.15 -8.15 17.05
CA LEU A 707 -16.33 -7.31 17.26
C LEU A 707 -17.48 -8.00 18.03
N GLY A 708 -17.20 -9.14 18.68
CA GLY A 708 -18.09 -9.85 19.61
C GLY A 708 -19.01 -10.90 18.99
N LEU A 709 -18.95 -11.13 17.68
CA LEU A 709 -19.81 -12.09 16.98
C LEU A 709 -19.33 -13.53 17.15
N ARG A 710 -20.25 -14.48 16.93
CA ARG A 710 -20.01 -15.94 16.87
C ARG A 710 -20.67 -16.49 15.60
N HIS A 711 -20.42 -17.74 15.21
CA HIS A 711 -20.83 -18.27 13.89
C HIS A 711 -22.35 -18.22 13.57
N GLY A 712 -23.16 -18.15 14.61
CA GLY A 712 -24.61 -17.95 14.54
C GLY A 712 -25.06 -16.56 15.00
N GLY A 713 -24.20 -15.55 14.90
CA GLY A 713 -24.38 -14.18 15.37
C GLY A 713 -24.09 -14.08 16.87
N ASN A 714 -25.04 -14.54 17.69
CA ASN A 714 -24.94 -14.52 19.16
C ASN A 714 -24.71 -15.89 19.81
N ASN A 715 -24.35 -16.90 19.00
CA ASN A 715 -24.16 -18.30 19.41
C ASN A 715 -23.27 -19.04 18.41
N ASN A 716 -22.90 -20.29 18.70
CA ASN A 716 -21.99 -21.10 17.86
C ASN A 716 -22.75 -22.00 16.83
N THR A 717 -24.06 -21.80 16.61
CA THR A 717 -24.83 -22.64 15.68
C THR A 717 -24.53 -22.26 14.23
N ASN A 718 -23.72 -23.10 13.59
CA ASN A 718 -23.29 -22.99 12.20
C ASN A 718 -24.37 -23.42 11.19
N ASN A 719 -24.08 -23.19 9.91
CA ASN A 719 -24.85 -23.65 8.73
C ASN A 719 -26.35 -23.27 8.69
N LYS A 720 -26.77 -22.22 9.41
CA LYS A 720 -28.17 -21.72 9.41
C LYS A 720 -28.51 -21.06 8.06
N PRO A 721 -29.36 -21.60 7.17
CA PRO A 721 -29.56 -21.00 5.85
C PRO A 721 -30.25 -19.63 5.87
N ASN A 722 -31.03 -19.35 6.92
CA ASN A 722 -31.65 -18.04 7.15
C ASN A 722 -30.73 -17.02 7.84
N HIS A 723 -29.52 -17.39 8.26
CA HIS A 723 -28.57 -16.45 8.87
C HIS A 723 -27.54 -15.99 7.84
N HIS A 724 -27.89 -14.90 7.15
CA HIS A 724 -27.23 -14.45 5.94
C HIS A 724 -26.05 -13.53 6.29
N SER A 725 -24.93 -14.15 6.68
CA SER A 725 -23.77 -13.50 7.28
C SER A 725 -22.47 -14.23 6.93
N VAL A 726 -21.36 -13.51 6.77
CA VAL A 726 -20.03 -14.13 6.63
C VAL A 726 -19.60 -14.94 7.86
N MET A 727 -20.16 -14.67 9.05
CA MET A 727 -19.90 -15.44 10.27
C MET A 727 -20.32 -16.92 10.14
N ASN A 728 -21.20 -17.23 9.19
CA ASN A 728 -21.75 -18.56 8.96
C ASN A 728 -21.02 -19.27 7.82
N TYR A 729 -20.53 -20.50 8.06
CA TYR A 729 -19.76 -21.31 7.09
C TYR A 729 -20.48 -21.68 5.77
N LEU A 730 -21.76 -21.34 5.62
CA LEU A 730 -22.42 -21.36 4.31
C LEU A 730 -21.90 -20.25 3.38
N TYR A 731 -21.50 -19.10 3.93
CA TYR A 731 -21.24 -17.87 3.18
C TYR A 731 -19.78 -17.39 3.22
N GLN A 732 -19.06 -17.54 4.34
CA GLN A 732 -17.65 -17.10 4.54
C GLN A 732 -16.77 -17.27 3.28
N LEU A 733 -16.58 -18.52 2.82
CA LEU A 733 -15.76 -18.87 1.65
C LEU A 733 -16.59 -19.08 0.36
N SER A 734 -17.86 -18.66 0.35
CA SER A 734 -18.81 -18.87 -0.76
C SER A 734 -19.29 -17.57 -1.40
N GLY A 735 -19.36 -16.49 -0.61
CA GLY A 735 -20.11 -15.27 -0.91
C GLY A 735 -21.57 -15.39 -0.47
N LEU A 736 -22.15 -14.29 0.02
CA LEU A 736 -23.59 -14.17 0.23
C LEU A 736 -24.33 -14.18 -1.11
N SER A 737 -25.49 -14.82 -1.15
CA SER A 737 -26.43 -14.75 -2.29
C SER A 737 -27.25 -13.47 -2.30
N THR A 738 -27.74 -13.04 -3.46
CA THR A 738 -28.86 -12.10 -3.53
C THR A 738 -30.16 -12.81 -3.17
N ILE A 739 -30.90 -12.33 -2.16
CA ILE A 739 -32.20 -12.88 -1.78
C ILE A 739 -33.21 -12.65 -2.91
N GLY A 740 -33.92 -13.72 -3.30
CA GLY A 740 -34.76 -13.78 -4.49
C GLY A 740 -34.07 -14.39 -5.73
N GLU A 741 -32.74 -14.58 -5.71
CA GLU A 741 -31.94 -15.02 -6.87
C GLU A 741 -31.06 -16.23 -6.50
N SER A 742 -31.63 -17.44 -6.62
CA SER A 742 -30.97 -18.73 -6.33
C SER A 742 -30.29 -18.80 -4.95
N GLU A 743 -30.94 -18.23 -3.94
CA GLU A 743 -30.43 -18.10 -2.57
C GLU A 743 -30.04 -19.44 -1.90
N GLY A 744 -30.65 -20.55 -2.33
CA GLY A 744 -30.33 -21.91 -1.89
C GLY A 744 -28.97 -22.46 -2.36
N ASP A 745 -28.36 -21.89 -3.41
CA ASP A 745 -27.15 -22.44 -4.06
C ASP A 745 -25.99 -22.70 -3.09
N ARG A 746 -25.84 -21.88 -2.03
CA ARG A 746 -24.79 -22.04 -1.01
C ARG A 746 -25.03 -23.29 -0.17
N TYR A 747 -26.28 -23.50 0.22
CA TYR A 747 -26.73 -24.68 0.96
C TYR A 747 -26.59 -25.94 0.12
N HIS A 748 -27.05 -25.90 -1.14
CA HIS A 748 -26.93 -27.02 -2.07
C HIS A 748 -25.47 -27.34 -2.41
N ARG A 749 -24.60 -26.33 -2.61
CA ARG A 749 -23.15 -26.55 -2.78
C ARG A 749 -22.50 -27.20 -1.56
N ARG A 750 -22.91 -26.85 -0.33
CA ARG A 750 -22.31 -27.41 0.89
C ARG A 750 -22.73 -28.86 1.15
N PHE A 751 -24.01 -29.20 0.94
CA PHE A 751 -24.56 -30.50 1.36
C PHE A 751 -24.94 -31.44 0.21
N PHE A 752 -25.14 -30.92 -1.01
CA PHE A 752 -25.70 -31.65 -2.15
C PHE A 752 -24.93 -31.44 -3.48
N SER A 753 -23.66 -31.03 -3.42
CA SER A 753 -22.82 -30.83 -4.62
C SER A 753 -22.78 -32.08 -5.52
N GLY A 754 -23.04 -31.89 -6.81
CA GLY A 754 -23.19 -32.96 -7.80
C GLY A 754 -24.60 -33.55 -7.91
N ASN A 755 -25.58 -33.09 -7.12
CA ASN A 755 -26.97 -33.51 -7.24
C ASN A 755 -27.69 -32.76 -8.37
N ASN A 756 -27.97 -33.47 -9.47
CA ASN A 756 -28.67 -32.94 -10.66
C ASN A 756 -30.03 -32.28 -10.41
N ASN A 757 -30.66 -32.47 -9.25
CA ASN A 757 -31.92 -31.81 -8.89
C ASN A 757 -31.74 -30.35 -8.42
N CYS A 758 -30.60 -30.02 -7.79
CA CYS A 758 -30.40 -28.73 -7.12
C CYS A 758 -29.02 -28.10 -7.36
N PHE A 759 -27.93 -28.87 -7.42
CA PHE A 759 -26.59 -28.35 -7.71
C PHE A 759 -25.76 -29.38 -8.50
N PRO A 760 -25.91 -29.46 -9.84
CA PRO A 760 -25.12 -30.37 -10.69
C PRO A 760 -23.62 -30.05 -10.68
N GLU A 761 -22.81 -31.01 -11.18
CA GLU A 761 -21.33 -30.96 -11.13
C GLU A 761 -20.71 -29.75 -11.88
N ASP A 762 -21.44 -29.13 -12.81
CA ASP A 762 -21.05 -27.94 -13.57
C ASP A 762 -21.69 -26.63 -13.09
N ALA A 763 -22.50 -26.64 -12.03
CA ALA A 763 -23.13 -25.44 -11.48
C ALA A 763 -22.10 -24.44 -10.91
N GLN A 764 -22.42 -23.15 -11.02
CA GLN A 764 -21.65 -22.03 -10.46
C GLN A 764 -22.54 -21.20 -9.55
N LEU A 765 -21.97 -20.63 -8.49
CA LEU A 765 -22.68 -19.69 -7.63
C LEU A 765 -22.84 -18.33 -8.35
N ILE A 766 -24.07 -17.81 -8.43
CA ILE A 766 -24.31 -16.37 -8.67
C ILE A 766 -23.73 -15.58 -7.49
N ASP A 767 -23.10 -14.41 -7.67
CA ASP A 767 -22.41 -13.66 -6.59
C ASP A 767 -21.33 -14.48 -5.85
N GLY A 768 -20.70 -15.43 -6.55
CA GLY A 768 -19.84 -16.45 -5.96
C GLY A 768 -18.38 -16.05 -5.82
N PHE A 769 -17.61 -16.78 -5.01
CA PHE A 769 -16.17 -16.59 -4.84
C PHE A 769 -15.33 -16.68 -6.14
N THR A 770 -15.89 -17.15 -7.25
CA THR A 770 -15.24 -17.14 -8.59
C THR A 770 -15.56 -15.88 -9.43
N SER A 771 -16.59 -15.12 -9.06
CA SER A 771 -16.98 -13.85 -9.69
C SER A 771 -15.97 -12.74 -9.43
N ALA A 772 -16.06 -11.64 -10.19
CA ALA A 772 -15.23 -10.46 -9.94
C ALA A 772 -15.52 -9.90 -8.52
N PRO A 773 -14.55 -9.26 -7.83
CA PRO A 773 -14.73 -8.79 -6.46
C PRO A 773 -15.93 -7.84 -6.27
N GLU A 774 -16.26 -7.03 -7.28
CA GLU A 774 -17.44 -6.16 -7.27
C GLU A 774 -18.80 -6.89 -7.28
N ASP A 775 -18.83 -8.16 -7.72
CA ASP A 775 -20.01 -9.03 -7.68
C ASP A 775 -20.04 -9.91 -6.40
N PHE A 776 -18.90 -10.09 -5.73
CA PHE A 776 -18.76 -10.96 -4.56
C PHE A 776 -19.26 -10.28 -3.28
N LYS A 777 -20.29 -10.86 -2.67
CA LYS A 777 -21.01 -10.19 -1.57
C LYS A 777 -20.55 -10.69 -0.20
N ILE A 778 -20.04 -9.77 0.62
CA ILE A 778 -19.75 -9.97 2.05
C ILE A 778 -20.55 -8.96 2.88
N SER A 779 -21.09 -9.44 4.01
CA SER A 779 -21.84 -8.66 5.00
C SER A 779 -22.05 -9.52 6.25
N TYR A 780 -22.28 -8.89 7.40
CA TYR A 780 -23.00 -9.54 8.51
C TYR A 780 -24.52 -9.47 8.28
N SER A 781 -25.30 -10.19 9.08
CA SER A 781 -26.76 -10.20 8.97
C SER A 781 -27.41 -8.98 9.64
N HIS A 782 -28.52 -8.54 9.05
CA HIS A 782 -29.42 -7.51 9.60
C HIS A 782 -30.55 -8.08 10.48
N GLY A 783 -30.59 -9.39 10.74
CA GLY A 783 -31.64 -10.01 11.57
C GLY A 783 -33.05 -9.91 10.98
N VAL A 784 -33.16 -9.88 9.65
CA VAL A 784 -34.40 -9.64 8.91
C VAL A 784 -35.11 -10.92 8.46
N ASN A 785 -34.45 -12.08 8.57
CA ASN A 785 -35.01 -13.35 8.16
C ASN A 785 -35.76 -14.03 9.32
N GLY A 786 -36.87 -14.70 9.02
CA GLY A 786 -37.66 -15.41 10.02
C GLY A 786 -36.98 -16.70 10.51
N THR A 787 -37.42 -17.19 11.67
CA THR A 787 -36.98 -18.46 12.26
C THR A 787 -37.32 -19.65 11.35
N ILE A 788 -36.35 -20.53 11.08
CA ILE A 788 -36.60 -21.88 10.56
C ILE A 788 -36.76 -22.84 11.75
N ASN A 789 -37.76 -23.72 11.71
CA ASN A 789 -38.01 -24.73 12.74
C ASN A 789 -37.89 -26.14 12.15
N GLU A 790 -36.87 -26.89 12.56
CA GLU A 790 -36.51 -28.19 11.98
C GLU A 790 -37.57 -29.29 12.17
N ALA A 791 -38.48 -29.13 13.14
CA ALA A 791 -39.60 -30.04 13.29
C ALA A 791 -40.62 -29.93 12.14
N GLN A 792 -40.71 -28.76 11.49
CA GLN A 792 -41.56 -28.52 10.32
C GLN A 792 -41.03 -27.35 9.46
N ILE A 793 -40.29 -27.69 8.39
CA ILE A 793 -39.75 -26.72 7.42
C ILE A 793 -40.71 -26.65 6.22
N ASP A 794 -41.12 -25.44 5.82
CA ASP A 794 -41.93 -25.20 4.61
C ASP A 794 -41.03 -24.58 3.53
N GLU A 795 -40.69 -25.39 2.53
CA GLU A 795 -39.75 -25.01 1.46
C GLU A 795 -40.22 -23.83 0.62
N SER A 796 -41.54 -23.59 0.57
CA SER A 796 -42.12 -22.47 -0.18
C SER A 796 -41.83 -21.11 0.45
N LEU A 797 -41.28 -21.09 1.68
CA LEU A 797 -40.80 -19.90 2.38
C LEU A 797 -39.31 -19.60 2.13
N GLY A 798 -38.55 -20.52 1.52
CA GLY A 798 -37.12 -20.36 1.28
C GLY A 798 -36.32 -20.12 2.56
N LEU A 799 -35.55 -19.04 2.59
CA LEU A 799 -34.79 -18.58 3.76
C LEU A 799 -35.65 -17.81 4.79
N VAL A 800 -36.97 -17.85 4.66
CA VAL A 800 -37.97 -17.14 5.49
C VAL A 800 -37.80 -15.62 5.44
N ASN A 801 -37.32 -15.09 4.31
CA ASN A 801 -37.35 -13.66 3.99
C ASN A 801 -38.65 -13.29 3.25
N ALA A 802 -39.09 -12.03 3.34
CA ALA A 802 -40.24 -11.53 2.58
C ALA A 802 -40.05 -11.54 1.05
N ASN A 803 -38.79 -11.57 0.59
CA ASN A 803 -38.40 -11.63 -0.82
C ASN A 803 -37.83 -13.00 -1.25
N SER A 804 -37.80 -14.00 -0.35
CA SER A 804 -37.24 -15.33 -0.65
C SER A 804 -37.94 -16.00 -1.83
N VAL A 805 -37.16 -16.70 -2.66
CA VAL A 805 -37.69 -17.78 -3.52
C VAL A 805 -37.67 -19.11 -2.76
N ALA A 806 -38.52 -20.05 -3.19
CA ALA A 806 -38.59 -21.37 -2.57
C ALA A 806 -37.27 -22.16 -2.71
N VAL A 807 -36.89 -22.92 -1.68
CA VAL A 807 -35.64 -23.70 -1.66
C VAL A 807 -35.98 -25.17 -1.40
N ASP A 808 -35.63 -26.04 -2.36
CA ASP A 808 -35.68 -27.51 -2.26
C ASP A 808 -34.59 -27.98 -1.29
N PHE A 809 -34.91 -28.11 0.00
CA PHE A 809 -33.91 -28.35 1.06
C PHE A 809 -33.49 -29.82 1.15
N ASP A 810 -34.32 -30.79 0.72
CA ASP A 810 -33.90 -32.20 0.62
C ASP A 810 -33.39 -32.61 -0.77
N CYS A 811 -33.43 -31.67 -1.73
CA CYS A 811 -33.07 -31.86 -3.14
C CYS A 811 -33.84 -32.99 -3.85
N ASN A 812 -35.11 -33.22 -3.52
CA ASN A 812 -35.93 -34.24 -4.19
C ASN A 812 -36.44 -33.80 -5.59
N GLY A 813 -36.42 -32.49 -5.88
CA GLY A 813 -36.90 -31.88 -7.13
C GLY A 813 -38.24 -31.16 -6.99
N ASN A 814 -38.66 -30.78 -5.77
CA ASN A 814 -39.98 -30.20 -5.47
C ASN A 814 -39.91 -29.18 -4.33
N SER A 815 -39.44 -27.96 -4.60
CA SER A 815 -39.35 -26.80 -3.66
C SER A 815 -40.72 -26.29 -3.17
N SER A 816 -41.50 -27.14 -2.52
CA SER A 816 -42.88 -26.93 -2.06
C SER A 816 -43.33 -28.02 -1.09
N ASP A 817 -42.42 -28.89 -0.64
CA ASP A 817 -42.74 -29.86 0.40
C ASP A 817 -42.69 -29.22 1.79
N VAL A 818 -43.31 -29.91 2.76
CA VAL A 818 -43.23 -29.58 4.17
C VAL A 818 -42.45 -30.69 4.86
N LEU A 819 -41.14 -30.50 5.00
CA LEU A 819 -40.23 -31.46 5.61
C LEU A 819 -40.50 -31.53 7.13
N THR A 820 -40.48 -32.72 7.71
CA THR A 820 -40.86 -32.92 9.13
C THR A 820 -39.79 -33.65 9.92
N ASN A 821 -39.21 -32.99 10.94
CA ASN A 821 -38.02 -33.45 11.67
C ASN A 821 -36.85 -33.67 10.69
N TYR A 822 -36.42 -32.57 10.07
CA TYR A 822 -35.29 -32.54 9.15
C TYR A 822 -34.16 -31.69 9.76
N ASP A 823 -33.03 -32.33 10.03
CA ASP A 823 -31.77 -31.71 10.48
C ASP A 823 -31.24 -30.85 9.33
N LEU A 824 -31.39 -29.53 9.42
CA LEU A 824 -31.10 -28.63 8.30
C LEU A 824 -29.65 -28.14 8.35
N ASN A 825 -29.10 -27.92 9.54
CA ASN A 825 -27.72 -27.46 9.71
C ASN A 825 -26.68 -28.62 9.69
N PHE A 826 -27.15 -29.86 9.71
CA PHE A 826 -26.38 -31.10 9.82
C PHE A 826 -25.56 -31.24 11.12
N ASP A 827 -26.08 -30.72 12.25
CA ASP A 827 -25.45 -30.86 13.57
C ASP A 827 -25.83 -32.16 14.31
N GLY A 828 -26.81 -32.92 13.80
CA GLY A 828 -27.28 -34.19 14.36
C GLY A 828 -28.46 -34.06 15.33
N GLN A 829 -29.02 -32.85 15.49
CA GLN A 829 -30.22 -32.58 16.29
C GLN A 829 -31.43 -32.27 15.37
N LEU A 830 -32.63 -32.23 15.96
CA LEU A 830 -33.92 -32.19 15.22
C LEU A 830 -34.92 -31.24 15.87
N SER A 831 -34.42 -30.24 16.58
CA SER A 831 -35.23 -29.37 17.43
C SER A 831 -34.60 -27.99 17.64
N ALA A 832 -33.75 -27.54 16.72
CA ALA A 832 -33.29 -26.16 16.73
C ALA A 832 -34.36 -25.26 16.14
N GLU A 833 -34.56 -24.11 16.79
CA GLU A 833 -35.08 -22.92 16.12
C GLU A 833 -33.87 -22.17 15.57
N LEU A 834 -33.61 -22.37 14.28
CA LEU A 834 -32.53 -21.67 13.58
C LEU A 834 -32.98 -20.23 13.42
N ASN A 835 -32.44 -19.34 14.25
CA ASN A 835 -32.79 -17.93 14.27
C ASN A 835 -31.74 -17.09 13.54
N ASP A 836 -32.19 -16.09 12.81
CA ASP A 836 -31.35 -14.99 12.35
C ASP A 836 -31.03 -14.04 13.52
N PHE A 837 -29.99 -13.22 13.38
CA PHE A 837 -29.56 -12.25 14.39
C PHE A 837 -29.06 -10.98 13.68
N ASN A 838 -29.37 -9.80 14.23
CA ASN A 838 -28.89 -8.53 13.68
C ASN A 838 -27.51 -8.24 14.28
N GLU A 839 -26.48 -8.60 13.53
CA GLU A 839 -25.08 -8.47 13.95
C GLU A 839 -24.61 -7.02 13.83
N TRP A 840 -25.03 -6.30 12.79
CA TRP A 840 -24.65 -4.90 12.56
C TRP A 840 -25.08 -3.95 13.69
N ASP A 841 -26.26 -4.16 14.28
CA ASP A 841 -26.74 -3.38 15.44
C ASP A 841 -26.17 -3.87 16.79
N ASN A 842 -25.31 -4.91 16.80
CA ASN A 842 -24.77 -5.53 18.01
C ASN A 842 -23.22 -5.71 17.98
N LEU A 843 -22.52 -5.04 17.05
CA LEU A 843 -21.05 -5.00 17.05
C LEU A 843 -20.51 -4.31 18.30
N VAL A 844 -19.46 -4.88 18.90
CA VAL A 844 -18.71 -4.30 20.02
C VAL A 844 -17.41 -3.72 19.47
N LEU A 845 -17.33 -2.39 19.33
CA LEU A 845 -16.14 -1.72 18.80
C LEU A 845 -15.13 -1.37 19.91
N ASN A 846 -15.60 -0.75 21.01
CA ASN A 846 -14.76 -0.24 22.10
C ASN A 846 -14.21 -1.36 23.02
N PHE A 847 -13.31 -2.20 22.50
CA PHE A 847 -12.76 -3.37 23.21
C PHE A 847 -12.06 -3.01 24.53
N THR A 848 -11.51 -1.80 24.68
CA THR A 848 -10.80 -1.35 25.90
C THR A 848 -11.65 -1.33 27.17
N ARG A 849 -12.98 -1.24 27.03
CA ARG A 849 -13.93 -1.13 28.15
C ARG A 849 -14.50 -2.45 28.63
N TYR A 850 -14.39 -3.49 27.82
CA TYR A 850 -15.26 -4.66 27.92
C TYR A 850 -14.57 -5.91 28.46
N TRP A 851 -15.25 -7.06 28.34
CA TRP A 851 -15.08 -8.19 29.21
C TRP A 851 -15.09 -9.54 28.47
N SER A 852 -13.90 -10.07 28.23
CA SER A 852 -13.64 -11.45 27.81
C SER A 852 -12.42 -12.01 28.56
N GLY A 853 -12.12 -13.31 28.39
CA GLY A 853 -11.82 -14.16 29.54
C GLY A 853 -10.56 -15.01 29.60
N ALA A 854 -10.44 -15.68 30.74
CA ALA A 854 -9.18 -16.20 31.26
C ALA A 854 -8.55 -17.33 30.43
N ASN A 855 -7.23 -17.19 30.28
CA ASN A 855 -6.28 -18.13 29.67
C ASN A 855 -6.54 -19.63 29.95
N GLY A 856 -6.51 -20.43 28.89
CA GLY A 856 -6.65 -21.90 28.99
C GLY A 856 -6.00 -22.74 27.89
N GLY A 857 -5.77 -22.19 26.68
CA GLY A 857 -5.09 -22.90 25.57
C GLY A 857 -5.77 -24.19 25.10
N ALA A 858 -7.05 -24.39 25.45
CA ALA A 858 -7.86 -25.56 25.13
C ALA A 858 -9.34 -25.17 25.13
N THR A 859 -10.17 -25.86 24.35
CA THR A 859 -11.60 -25.56 24.20
C THR A 859 -12.34 -25.55 25.54
N VAL A 860 -12.66 -24.34 26.03
CA VAL A 860 -13.43 -24.13 27.26
C VAL A 860 -14.91 -24.42 26.99
N SER A 861 -15.57 -25.15 27.87
CA SER A 861 -17.01 -25.39 27.73
C SER A 861 -17.82 -24.13 28.06
N SER A 862 -18.81 -23.80 27.23
CA SER A 862 -19.59 -22.55 27.16
C SER A 862 -20.47 -22.21 28.38
N ASN A 863 -19.95 -22.28 29.60
CA ASN A 863 -20.66 -22.02 30.86
C ASN A 863 -19.86 -21.22 31.90
N GLU A 864 -18.63 -20.79 31.59
CA GLU A 864 -17.81 -20.01 32.53
C GLU A 864 -17.93 -18.50 32.29
N GLN A 865 -18.01 -17.73 33.37
CA GLN A 865 -18.27 -16.29 33.35
C GLN A 865 -16.98 -15.49 33.13
N GLN A 866 -16.42 -15.54 31.93
CA GLN A 866 -15.66 -14.48 31.23
C GLN A 866 -14.46 -13.74 31.91
N LYS A 867 -14.14 -13.80 33.21
CA LYS A 867 -13.06 -13.05 33.95
C LYS A 867 -12.38 -11.81 33.29
N PRO A 868 -12.66 -10.54 33.71
CA PRO A 868 -12.25 -9.34 32.97
C PRO A 868 -10.75 -9.09 32.91
N GLN A 869 -10.26 -8.57 31.78
CA GLN A 869 -8.89 -8.10 31.56
C GLN A 869 -8.93 -6.87 30.63
N ASN A 870 -8.12 -5.85 30.91
CA ASN A 870 -7.86 -4.74 29.98
C ASN A 870 -7.01 -5.24 28.80
N VAL A 871 -7.11 -4.63 27.61
CA VAL A 871 -6.21 -4.91 26.48
C VAL A 871 -4.73 -4.74 26.86
N MET A 872 -4.43 -3.78 27.76
CA MET A 872 -3.08 -3.64 28.29
C MET A 872 -2.70 -4.77 29.27
N ASP A 873 -3.65 -5.29 30.07
CA ASP A 873 -3.40 -6.29 31.10
C ASP A 873 -3.06 -7.66 30.47
N SER A 874 -3.85 -8.13 29.49
CA SER A 874 -3.64 -9.45 28.88
C SER A 874 -4.23 -9.55 27.48
N ASP A 875 -3.38 -9.57 26.45
CA ASP A 875 -3.70 -9.86 25.05
C ASP A 875 -4.06 -11.35 24.82
N LEU A 876 -4.84 -11.97 25.71
CA LEU A 876 -5.17 -13.41 25.67
C LEU A 876 -6.61 -13.66 26.11
N GLN A 877 -7.53 -13.65 25.13
CA GLN A 877 -8.97 -13.85 25.29
C GLN A 877 -9.42 -15.32 25.03
N GLU A 878 -10.74 -15.56 25.01
CA GLU A 878 -11.30 -16.78 24.41
C GLU A 878 -11.06 -16.72 22.89
N VAL A 879 -10.30 -17.65 22.34
CA VAL A 879 -10.15 -17.83 20.87
C VAL A 879 -11.14 -18.87 20.34
N ILE A 880 -11.66 -18.64 19.14
CA ILE A 880 -12.61 -19.55 18.49
C ILE A 880 -11.90 -20.51 17.53
N VAL A 881 -12.22 -21.80 17.60
CA VAL A 881 -11.52 -22.84 16.81
C VAL A 881 -12.27 -23.12 15.52
N GLU A 882 -11.69 -22.63 14.43
CA GLU A 882 -12.26 -22.66 13.09
C GLU A 882 -12.08 -24.00 12.36
N GLN A 883 -12.97 -24.28 11.40
CA GLN A 883 -12.96 -25.53 10.63
C GLN A 883 -12.22 -25.37 9.30
N ALA A 884 -11.17 -26.18 9.10
CA ALA A 884 -10.49 -26.31 7.81
C ALA A 884 -11.46 -26.65 6.67
N PRO A 885 -11.27 -26.07 5.45
CA PRO A 885 -12.14 -26.30 4.31
C PRO A 885 -12.13 -27.77 3.84
N SER A 886 -13.17 -28.15 3.08
CA SER A 886 -13.22 -29.50 2.50
C SER A 886 -12.06 -29.74 1.52
N LYS A 887 -11.62 -30.99 1.41
CA LYS A 887 -10.55 -31.38 0.49
C LYS A 887 -10.97 -31.21 -0.97
N GLU A 888 -12.26 -31.27 -1.21
CA GLU A 888 -12.93 -30.95 -2.45
C GLU A 888 -12.78 -29.46 -2.80
N LEU A 889 -12.95 -28.55 -1.83
CA LEU A 889 -12.76 -27.11 -2.03
C LEU A 889 -11.28 -26.74 -2.26
N LEU A 890 -10.36 -27.23 -1.42
CA LEU A 890 -8.92 -27.05 -1.64
C LEU A 890 -8.48 -27.58 -3.01
N LYS A 891 -9.02 -28.72 -3.43
CA LYS A 891 -8.79 -29.24 -4.78
C LYS A 891 -9.33 -28.29 -5.86
N MET A 892 -10.55 -27.76 -5.74
CA MET A 892 -11.12 -26.80 -6.69
C MET A 892 -10.22 -25.56 -6.83
N ILE A 893 -9.82 -24.94 -5.72
CA ILE A 893 -8.88 -23.80 -5.66
C ILE A 893 -7.60 -24.14 -6.43
N SER A 894 -6.97 -25.28 -6.11
CA SER A 894 -5.75 -25.76 -6.77
C SER A 894 -5.90 -26.08 -8.26
N THR A 895 -7.11 -26.07 -8.82
CA THR A 895 -7.39 -26.31 -10.24
C THR A 895 -7.88 -25.09 -11.01
N ALA A 896 -8.28 -24.00 -10.34
CA ALA A 896 -8.82 -22.81 -11.01
C ALA A 896 -7.75 -21.93 -11.70
N GLY A 897 -6.49 -22.08 -11.32
CA GLY A 897 -5.33 -21.42 -11.94
C GLY A 897 -4.39 -22.39 -12.67
N LYS A 898 -4.93 -23.33 -13.46
CA LYS A 898 -4.19 -24.35 -14.24
C LYS A 898 -4.80 -24.59 -15.62
#